data_AF-A0A3D3B951-F1
#
_entry.id   AF-A0A3D3B951-F1
#
_cell.length_a   1.000
_cell.length_b   1.000
_cell.length_c   1.000
_cell.angle_alpha   90.00
_cell.angle_beta   90.00
_cell.angle_gamma   90.00
#
_symmetry.space_group_name_H-M   'P 1'
#
loop_
_entity.id
_entity.type
_entity.pdbx_description
1 polymer ?
#
loop_
_entity_poly.entity_id
_entity_poly.type
_entity_poly.pdbx_seq_one_letter_code
_entity_poly.pdbx_strand_id
1 'polypeptide(L)'
;MKIFSRFGLVGTVTATTIMILVVSLAAVALAISSSITGRIEEQAIASQDTSMRTAATLVERDLAGTKITWGKDGNVERIVADAVPAEFSSHEMIDAIGRMTGQTATIFAWDPESKDFWRKTTNIIKPDGKRAVGTALGQKGAVYPVVTQGKTYRGEAVILDIPYYTIYQPIFSSAGDVIGILYAGVCASEINGMATEMAWTIGITALLALLVAAGIMTLIARKILGSLPRLTAVAGNLAQGQLDLAVPHQDMQNEIGALARSLEVFRESAVQKVELERKSAESQSLGEQERAAREADKAHEARQTQMAVDALANGLRALSDGDLTIRIDQPFTSGLDQLRVDFNNSVEKLNATLSQLRTETLGVQGNSSEIRSATDDLSRRTEQQAASLEETSAALDEITAAVKSASARADEATELAGATRKSTESSSKVVSDAVDAMGRIENASNEISKIINVIDEIAFQTNLLALNAGVEAARAGDAGKGFAVVAQEVRELAQRSANAAKDIKALITKSGEEVSGGVRLVRATGQALEEISGQVSRINDHINSIATAAREQATGLHEISSSVNQMDQFTQKNAAMVEETTAVTHKLADSASALTSLVAQFRMSGAAAPAPRASVSPAAAAAPSAARRAPAVSSPKPRPAETATRPVASPARKMVNSLAKAFTSPAAATSSDADWEEF
;
A
#
# COMPACT_ATOMS: atom_id res chain seq x y z
N MET A 1 39.88 32.05 -42.01
CA MET A 1 41.36 31.85 -41.95
C MET A 1 42.20 33.10 -41.60
N LYS A 2 41.74 34.35 -41.83
CA LYS A 2 42.52 35.56 -41.48
C LYS A 2 42.62 35.91 -39.97
N ILE A 3 41.85 35.25 -39.10
CA ILE A 3 41.85 35.52 -37.64
C ILE A 3 43.06 34.89 -36.94
N PHE A 4 43.55 33.75 -37.43
CA PHE A 4 44.66 33.02 -36.81
C PHE A 4 46.05 33.52 -37.20
N SER A 5 46.16 34.45 -38.16
CA SER A 5 47.46 34.98 -38.60
C SER A 5 48.05 36.03 -37.65
N ARG A 6 47.34 36.41 -36.58
CA ARG A 6 47.81 37.36 -35.55
C ARG A 6 48.34 36.69 -34.28
N PHE A 7 48.22 35.37 -34.16
CA PHE A 7 48.66 34.60 -32.99
C PHE A 7 49.80 33.65 -33.37
N GLY A 8 50.78 33.48 -32.47
CA GLY A 8 51.85 32.50 -32.66
C GLY A 8 51.30 31.07 -32.72
N LEU A 9 52.06 30.14 -33.29
CA LEU A 9 51.66 28.74 -33.53
C LEU A 9 51.01 28.08 -32.30
N VAL A 10 51.57 28.32 -31.10
CA VAL A 10 51.03 27.85 -29.81
C VAL A 10 49.62 28.39 -29.56
N GLY A 11 49.39 29.69 -29.76
CA GLY A 11 48.09 30.34 -29.53
C GLY A 11 47.04 29.87 -30.52
N THR A 12 47.43 29.68 -31.78
CA THR A 12 46.54 29.17 -32.83
C THR A 12 46.10 27.74 -32.57
N VAL A 13 47.02 26.83 -32.23
CA VAL A 13 46.70 25.43 -31.88
C VAL A 13 45.84 25.37 -30.62
N THR A 14 46.20 26.12 -29.57
CA THR A 14 45.42 26.14 -28.33
C THR A 14 43.99 26.65 -28.58
N ALA A 15 43.83 27.73 -29.36
CA ALA A 15 42.53 28.28 -29.69
C ALA A 15 41.68 27.35 -30.57
N THR A 16 42.27 26.65 -31.54
CA THR A 16 41.53 25.69 -32.39
C THR A 16 41.10 24.47 -31.59
N THR A 17 41.94 23.93 -30.70
CA THR A 17 41.53 22.77 -29.90
C THR A 17 40.51 23.12 -28.83
N ILE A 18 40.62 24.30 -28.18
CA ILE A 18 39.57 24.81 -27.29
C ILE A 18 38.26 24.99 -28.07
N MET A 19 38.31 25.53 -29.29
CA MET A 19 37.12 25.66 -30.14
C MET A 19 36.48 24.29 -30.44
N ILE A 20 37.27 23.27 -30.79
CA ILE A 20 36.77 21.91 -31.04
C ILE A 20 36.15 21.30 -29.78
N LEU A 21 36.79 21.48 -28.62
CA LEU A 21 36.27 21.04 -27.32
C LEU A 21 34.93 21.71 -27.00
N VAL A 22 34.85 23.03 -27.17
CA VAL A 22 33.62 23.81 -26.95
C VAL A 22 32.51 23.36 -27.90
N VAL A 23 32.81 23.14 -29.18
CA VAL A 23 31.82 22.64 -30.16
C VAL A 23 31.35 21.23 -29.80
N SER A 24 32.25 20.36 -29.34
CA SER A 24 31.90 18.99 -28.93
C SER A 24 31.03 19.00 -27.67
N LEU A 25 31.36 19.83 -26.69
CA LEU A 25 30.54 20.03 -25.49
C LEU A 25 29.17 20.65 -25.81
N ALA A 26 29.10 21.59 -26.74
CA ALA A 26 27.83 22.16 -27.20
C ALA A 26 26.96 21.09 -27.88
N ALA A 27 27.55 20.18 -28.67
CA ALA A 27 26.83 19.07 -29.29
C ALA A 27 26.27 18.09 -28.25
N VAL A 28 27.06 17.76 -27.22
CA VAL A 28 26.62 16.92 -26.10
C VAL A 28 25.52 17.62 -25.29
N ALA A 29 25.66 18.92 -25.01
CA ALA A 29 24.65 19.70 -24.30
C ALA A 29 23.32 19.75 -25.07
N LEU A 30 23.36 19.90 -26.40
CA LEU A 30 22.18 19.84 -27.26
C LEU A 30 21.54 18.45 -27.26
N ALA A 31 22.34 17.38 -27.35
CA ALA A 31 21.84 16.00 -27.28
C ALA A 31 21.18 15.69 -25.93
N ILE A 32 21.78 16.14 -24.82
CA ILE A 32 21.25 15.98 -23.47
C ILE A 32 19.97 16.80 -23.32
N SER A 33 19.96 18.06 -23.75
CA SER A 33 18.75 18.90 -23.72
C SER A 33 17.61 18.25 -24.49
N SER A 34 17.89 17.69 -25.67
CA SER A 34 16.88 16.96 -26.45
C SER A 34 16.39 15.69 -25.75
N SER A 35 17.28 14.97 -25.06
CA SER A 35 16.92 13.78 -24.29
C SER A 35 16.09 14.11 -23.05
N ILE A 36 16.35 15.25 -22.39
CA ILE A 36 15.61 15.71 -21.21
C ILE A 36 14.18 16.07 -21.61
N THR A 37 14.00 16.85 -22.68
CA THR A 37 12.66 17.23 -23.16
C THR A 37 11.81 16.00 -23.50
N GLY A 38 12.38 15.00 -24.19
CA GLY A 38 11.67 13.76 -24.50
C GLY A 38 11.25 12.96 -23.26
N ARG A 39 12.12 12.87 -22.24
CA ARG A 39 11.78 12.18 -20.97
C ARG A 39 10.72 12.92 -20.15
N ILE A 40 10.75 14.26 -20.15
CA ILE A 40 9.75 15.09 -19.46
C ILE A 40 8.36 14.83 -20.06
N GLU A 41 8.26 14.78 -21.38
CA GLU A 41 7.00 14.52 -22.07
C GLU A 41 6.46 13.11 -21.78
N GLU A 42 7.32 12.09 -21.87
CA GLU A 42 6.95 10.70 -21.52
C GLU A 42 6.49 10.58 -20.05
N GLN A 43 7.23 11.19 -19.11
CA GLN A 43 6.90 11.16 -17.70
C GLN A 43 5.61 11.94 -17.39
N ALA A 44 5.39 13.09 -18.05
CA ALA A 44 4.15 13.85 -17.93
C ALA A 44 2.94 13.03 -18.41
N ILE A 45 3.05 12.35 -19.56
CA ILE A 45 1.98 11.49 -20.09
C ILE A 45 1.68 10.33 -19.15
N ALA A 46 2.71 9.61 -18.68
CA ALA A 46 2.54 8.48 -17.76
C ALA A 46 1.88 8.89 -16.43
N SER A 47 2.26 10.07 -15.94
CA SER A 47 1.71 10.69 -14.73
C SER A 47 0.25 11.11 -14.91
N GLN A 48 -0.08 11.75 -16.03
CA GLN A 48 -1.47 12.09 -16.41
C GLN A 48 -2.35 10.85 -16.52
N ASP A 49 -1.86 9.78 -17.15
CA ASP A 49 -2.60 8.53 -17.32
C ASP A 49 -2.90 7.89 -15.97
N THR A 50 -1.91 7.79 -15.10
CA THR A 50 -2.07 7.23 -13.75
C THR A 50 -3.11 8.00 -12.94
N SER A 51 -3.08 9.33 -13.02
CA SER A 51 -4.06 10.17 -12.36
C SER A 51 -5.43 10.11 -12.98
N MET A 52 -5.54 10.03 -14.30
CA MET A 52 -6.83 9.87 -14.98
C MET A 52 -7.47 8.51 -14.64
N ARG A 53 -6.69 7.42 -14.60
CA ARG A 53 -7.21 6.10 -14.19
C ARG A 53 -7.70 6.11 -12.74
N THR A 54 -6.93 6.72 -11.84
CA THR A 54 -7.31 6.85 -10.42
C THR A 54 -8.57 7.70 -10.27
N ALA A 55 -8.61 8.85 -10.95
CA ALA A 55 -9.75 9.75 -10.93
C ALA A 55 -11.01 9.09 -11.50
N ALA A 56 -10.92 8.43 -12.66
CA ALA A 56 -12.05 7.76 -13.27
C ALA A 56 -12.60 6.62 -12.40
N THR A 57 -11.72 5.84 -11.76
CA THR A 57 -12.12 4.76 -10.82
C THR A 57 -12.89 5.32 -9.62
N LEU A 58 -12.41 6.42 -9.03
CA LEU A 58 -13.07 7.05 -7.90
C LEU A 58 -14.39 7.72 -8.30
N VAL A 59 -14.44 8.32 -9.49
CA VAL A 59 -15.69 8.88 -10.03
C VAL A 59 -16.71 7.78 -10.33
N GLU A 60 -16.31 6.63 -10.87
CA GLU A 60 -17.22 5.49 -11.07
C GLU A 60 -17.85 4.99 -9.76
N ARG A 61 -17.05 5.00 -8.68
CA ARG A 61 -17.50 4.59 -7.35
C ARG A 61 -18.42 5.61 -6.68
N ASP A 62 -18.04 6.89 -6.72
CA ASP A 62 -18.65 7.94 -5.89
C ASP A 62 -19.71 8.77 -6.64
N LEU A 63 -19.67 8.80 -7.97
CA LEU A 63 -20.65 9.49 -8.80
C LEU A 63 -21.66 8.49 -9.38
N ALA A 64 -22.84 8.43 -8.75
CA ALA A 64 -23.91 7.50 -9.11
C ALA A 64 -24.27 7.58 -10.61
N GLY A 65 -24.46 6.41 -11.23
CA GLY A 65 -24.80 6.32 -12.66
C GLY A 65 -23.61 6.50 -13.61
N THR A 66 -22.38 6.58 -13.10
CA THR A 66 -21.17 6.64 -13.93
C THR A 66 -20.68 5.24 -14.30
N LYS A 67 -20.24 5.07 -15.55
CA LYS A 67 -19.56 3.88 -16.07
C LYS A 67 -18.34 4.26 -16.89
N ILE A 68 -17.25 3.55 -16.68
CA ILE A 68 -15.98 3.79 -17.38
C ILE A 68 -15.73 2.67 -18.39
N THR A 69 -15.36 3.06 -19.61
CA THR A 69 -14.82 2.15 -20.63
C THR A 69 -13.30 2.27 -20.63
N TRP A 70 -12.62 1.14 -20.46
CA TRP A 70 -11.17 1.05 -20.42
C TRP A 70 -10.61 0.57 -21.76
N GLY A 71 -9.58 1.25 -22.26
CA GLY A 71 -8.84 0.87 -23.46
C GLY A 71 -7.96 -0.36 -23.23
N LYS A 72 -7.43 -0.92 -24.32
CA LYS A 72 -6.53 -2.10 -24.27
C LYS A 72 -5.20 -1.84 -23.55
N ASP A 73 -4.79 -0.58 -23.48
CA ASP A 73 -3.63 -0.08 -22.75
C ASP A 73 -3.93 0.13 -21.25
N GLY A 74 -5.16 -0.12 -20.81
CA GLY A 74 -5.62 0.10 -19.44
C GLY A 74 -5.99 1.55 -19.12
N ASN A 75 -5.92 2.46 -20.10
CA ASN A 75 -6.29 3.86 -19.92
C ASN A 75 -7.80 4.10 -20.12
N VAL A 76 -8.28 5.25 -19.66
CA VAL A 76 -9.69 5.64 -19.81
C VAL A 76 -9.97 5.96 -21.28
N GLU A 77 -10.86 5.19 -21.90
CA GLU A 77 -11.31 5.42 -23.28
C GLU A 77 -12.57 6.30 -23.29
N ARG A 78 -13.53 6.01 -22.41
CA ARG A 78 -14.79 6.76 -22.35
C ARG A 78 -15.39 6.79 -20.94
N ILE A 79 -16.00 7.92 -20.58
CA ILE A 79 -16.75 8.11 -19.33
C ILE A 79 -18.19 8.42 -19.71
N VAL A 80 -19.14 7.61 -19.21
CA VAL A 80 -20.57 7.86 -19.38
C VAL A 80 -21.19 8.05 -18.01
N ALA A 81 -21.95 9.12 -17.79
CA ALA A 81 -22.66 9.37 -16.54
C ALA A 81 -24.11 9.81 -16.81
N ASP A 82 -25.02 9.49 -15.90
CA ASP A 82 -26.42 9.89 -16.01
C ASP A 82 -26.58 11.42 -15.89
N ALA A 83 -25.89 12.03 -14.93
CA ALA A 83 -25.83 13.47 -14.74
C ALA A 83 -24.57 13.88 -13.96
N VAL A 84 -24.10 15.12 -14.19
CA VAL A 84 -23.10 15.74 -13.32
C VAL A 84 -23.82 16.70 -12.36
N PRO A 85 -23.71 16.51 -11.03
CA PRO A 85 -24.35 17.36 -10.04
C PRO A 85 -24.00 18.84 -10.24
N ALA A 86 -25.02 19.71 -10.11
CA ALA A 86 -24.81 21.15 -10.17
C ALA A 86 -23.99 21.67 -8.98
N GLU A 87 -24.07 20.99 -7.83
CA GLU A 87 -23.30 21.23 -6.61
C GLU A 87 -22.91 19.89 -5.96
N PHE A 88 -21.76 19.84 -5.31
CA PHE A 88 -21.27 18.68 -4.57
C PHE A 88 -21.34 18.98 -3.07
N SER A 89 -21.96 18.10 -2.28
CA SER A 89 -22.06 18.24 -0.82
C SER A 89 -20.72 18.04 -0.10
N SER A 90 -19.79 17.32 -0.73
CA SER A 90 -18.44 17.07 -0.22
C SER A 90 -17.42 17.08 -1.37
N HIS A 91 -16.19 17.47 -1.05
CA HIS A 91 -15.06 17.42 -1.97
C HIS A 91 -14.11 16.23 -1.70
N GLU A 92 -14.47 15.35 -0.76
CA GLU A 92 -13.62 14.23 -0.33
C GLU A 92 -13.17 13.31 -1.48
N MET A 93 -14.01 13.09 -2.49
CA MET A 93 -13.65 12.29 -3.67
C MET A 93 -12.43 12.90 -4.39
N ILE A 94 -12.46 14.21 -4.66
CA ILE A 94 -11.38 14.90 -5.38
C ILE A 94 -10.15 15.08 -4.48
N ASP A 95 -10.35 15.25 -3.18
CA ASP A 95 -9.26 15.29 -2.20
C ASP A 95 -8.60 13.91 -2.01
N ALA A 96 -9.37 12.83 -2.10
CA ALA A 96 -8.85 11.46 -2.10
C ALA A 96 -8.00 11.20 -3.34
N ILE A 97 -8.42 11.66 -4.53
CA ILE A 97 -7.59 11.62 -5.73
C ILE A 97 -6.27 12.33 -5.47
N GLY A 98 -6.31 13.56 -4.95
CA GLY A 98 -5.11 14.33 -4.61
C GLY A 98 -4.19 13.63 -3.61
N ARG A 99 -4.74 12.98 -2.57
CA ARG A 99 -3.95 12.20 -1.60
C ARG A 99 -3.34 10.93 -2.20
N MET A 100 -4.02 10.28 -3.13
CA MET A 100 -3.56 9.03 -3.76
C MET A 100 -2.51 9.27 -4.84
N THR A 101 -2.67 10.33 -5.63
CA THR A 101 -1.81 10.58 -6.80
C THR A 101 -0.81 11.71 -6.59
N GLY A 102 -1.01 12.54 -5.56
CA GLY A 102 -0.26 13.79 -5.36
C GLY A 102 -0.68 14.92 -6.30
N GLN A 103 -1.75 14.74 -7.08
CA GLN A 103 -2.06 15.63 -8.22
C GLN A 103 -3.40 16.34 -8.11
N THR A 104 -3.62 17.27 -9.03
CA THR A 104 -4.86 18.02 -9.10
C THR A 104 -5.93 17.27 -9.89
N ALA A 105 -7.16 17.30 -9.40
CA ALA A 105 -8.31 16.71 -10.07
C ALA A 105 -9.51 17.65 -9.98
N THR A 106 -10.40 17.57 -10.97
CA THR A 106 -11.53 18.50 -11.08
C THR A 106 -12.64 17.88 -11.92
N ILE A 107 -13.89 18.13 -11.55
CA ILE A 107 -15.05 17.85 -12.41
C ILE A 107 -15.67 19.16 -12.84
N PHE A 108 -15.86 19.29 -14.14
CA PHE A 108 -16.66 20.35 -14.73
C PHE A 108 -18.02 19.81 -15.19
N ALA A 109 -19.05 20.64 -15.08
CA ALA A 109 -20.35 20.38 -15.67
C ALA A 109 -20.63 21.39 -16.78
N TRP A 110 -21.28 20.92 -17.85
CA TRP A 110 -21.77 21.78 -18.92
C TRP A 110 -22.89 22.70 -18.40
N ASP A 111 -22.79 23.99 -18.71
CA ASP A 111 -23.84 24.96 -18.47
C ASP A 111 -24.45 25.45 -19.80
N PRO A 112 -25.73 25.17 -20.08
CA PRO A 112 -26.40 25.59 -21.31
C PRO A 112 -26.50 27.10 -21.49
N GLU A 113 -26.56 27.89 -20.41
CA GLU A 113 -26.75 29.35 -20.49
C GLU A 113 -25.48 30.05 -20.94
N SER A 114 -24.36 29.78 -20.26
CA SER A 114 -23.06 30.33 -20.63
C SER A 114 -22.40 29.64 -21.82
N LYS A 115 -22.89 28.44 -22.19
CA LYS A 115 -22.25 27.54 -23.17
C LYS A 115 -20.78 27.32 -22.81
N ASP A 116 -20.52 27.01 -21.55
CA ASP A 116 -19.17 26.70 -21.06
C ASP A 116 -19.22 25.63 -19.97
N PHE A 117 -18.06 25.09 -19.64
CA PHE A 117 -17.88 24.11 -18.58
C PHE A 117 -17.52 24.81 -17.28
N TRP A 118 -18.33 24.61 -16.25
CA TRP A 118 -18.12 25.24 -14.94
C TRP A 118 -17.57 24.24 -13.92
N ARG A 119 -16.56 24.68 -13.19
CA ARG A 119 -15.87 23.88 -12.18
C ARG A 119 -16.80 23.59 -11.01
N LYS A 120 -17.23 22.34 -10.83
CA LYS A 120 -18.19 21.94 -9.78
C LYS A 120 -17.51 21.41 -8.53
N THR A 121 -16.40 20.68 -8.68
CA THR A 121 -15.59 20.21 -7.56
C THR A 121 -14.12 20.15 -7.98
N THR A 122 -13.20 20.52 -7.09
CA THR A 122 -11.76 20.64 -7.36
C THR A 122 -10.94 20.61 -6.07
N ASN A 123 -9.74 20.04 -6.12
CA ASN A 123 -8.72 20.18 -5.08
C ASN A 123 -7.74 21.33 -5.37
N ILE A 124 -7.97 22.11 -6.44
CA ILE A 124 -7.18 23.30 -6.75
C ILE A 124 -7.62 24.44 -5.83
N ILE A 125 -6.67 24.93 -5.05
CA ILE A 125 -6.84 26.07 -4.13
C ILE A 125 -6.29 27.33 -4.79
N LYS A 126 -7.07 28.42 -4.74
CA LYS A 126 -6.66 29.74 -5.20
C LYS A 126 -5.67 30.38 -4.22
N PRO A 127 -4.92 31.41 -4.63
CA PRO A 127 -4.03 32.16 -3.74
C PRO A 127 -4.73 32.77 -2.51
N ASP A 128 -6.05 32.99 -2.56
CA ASP A 128 -6.87 33.49 -1.45
C ASP A 128 -7.26 32.39 -0.43
N GLY A 129 -6.79 31.16 -0.61
CA GLY A 129 -7.08 30.00 0.23
C GLY A 129 -8.42 29.30 -0.06
N LYS A 130 -9.25 29.82 -0.98
CA LYS A 130 -10.53 29.21 -1.34
C LYS A 130 -10.37 28.23 -2.51
N ARG A 131 -11.23 27.22 -2.58
CA ARG A 131 -11.27 26.31 -3.74
C ARG A 131 -11.66 27.06 -5.00
N ALA A 132 -11.11 26.62 -6.14
CA ALA A 132 -11.41 27.22 -7.44
C ALA A 132 -12.79 26.83 -8.02
N VAL A 133 -13.73 26.36 -7.18
CA VAL A 133 -15.11 26.03 -7.57
C VAL A 133 -15.81 27.28 -8.11
N GLY A 134 -16.69 27.08 -9.10
CA GLY A 134 -17.44 28.18 -9.74
C GLY A 134 -16.61 29.01 -10.72
N THR A 135 -15.50 28.49 -11.25
CA THR A 135 -14.76 29.11 -12.35
C THR A 135 -15.09 28.41 -13.67
N ALA A 136 -15.25 29.18 -14.75
CA ALA A 136 -15.46 28.63 -16.09
C ALA A 136 -14.12 28.10 -16.67
N LEU A 137 -14.20 27.09 -17.54
CA LEU A 137 -13.06 26.61 -18.32
C LEU A 137 -12.55 27.69 -19.28
N GLY A 138 -13.47 28.44 -19.90
CA GLY A 138 -13.18 29.56 -20.78
C GLY A 138 -13.13 29.14 -22.25
N GLN A 139 -14.07 29.67 -23.04
CA GLN A 139 -14.23 29.37 -24.47
C GLN A 139 -13.01 29.71 -25.36
N LYS A 140 -12.13 30.60 -24.89
CA LYS A 140 -10.92 31.02 -25.64
C LYS A 140 -9.72 30.11 -25.40
N GLY A 141 -9.78 29.19 -24.44
CA GLY A 141 -8.68 28.28 -24.11
C GLY A 141 -8.50 27.17 -25.14
N ALA A 142 -7.28 26.65 -25.27
CA ALA A 142 -6.94 25.56 -26.20
C ALA A 142 -7.73 24.25 -25.92
N VAL A 143 -8.19 24.06 -24.69
CA VAL A 143 -8.93 22.89 -24.23
C VAL A 143 -10.36 22.88 -24.78
N TYR A 144 -11.06 24.02 -24.71
CA TYR A 144 -12.48 24.15 -25.01
C TYR A 144 -12.91 23.58 -26.37
N PRO A 145 -12.27 23.92 -27.51
CA PRO A 145 -12.68 23.40 -28.82
C PRO A 145 -12.46 21.89 -28.98
N VAL A 146 -11.56 21.28 -28.19
CA VAL A 146 -11.26 19.84 -28.26
C VAL A 146 -12.29 19.05 -27.47
N VAL A 147 -12.56 19.46 -26.22
CA VAL A 147 -13.49 18.75 -25.33
C VAL A 147 -14.96 18.89 -25.77
N THR A 148 -15.32 20.03 -26.37
CA THR A 148 -16.67 20.23 -26.96
C THR A 148 -16.93 19.34 -28.18
N GLN A 149 -15.89 18.89 -28.87
CA GLN A 149 -15.98 17.87 -29.93
C GLN A 149 -16.04 16.44 -29.38
N GLY A 150 -16.07 16.27 -28.06
CA GLY A 150 -16.01 14.96 -27.41
C GLY A 150 -14.64 14.29 -27.49
N LYS A 151 -13.56 15.04 -27.75
CA LYS A 151 -12.19 14.51 -27.79
C LYS A 151 -11.46 14.79 -26.50
N THR A 152 -10.58 13.88 -26.09
CA THR A 152 -9.67 14.07 -24.96
C THR A 152 -8.62 15.11 -25.34
N TYR A 153 -8.42 16.11 -24.48
CA TYR A 153 -7.30 17.05 -24.61
C TYR A 153 -6.16 16.60 -23.70
N ARG A 154 -4.93 16.64 -24.23
CA ARG A 154 -3.69 16.46 -23.48
C ARG A 154 -2.75 17.59 -23.84
N GLY A 155 -2.18 18.25 -22.84
CA GLY A 155 -1.22 19.31 -23.07
C GLY A 155 -0.99 20.19 -21.87
N GLU A 156 -0.16 21.20 -22.05
CA GLU A 156 0.06 22.22 -21.05
C GLU A 156 -1.15 23.15 -20.96
N ALA A 157 -1.55 23.47 -19.74
CA ALA A 157 -2.54 24.49 -19.46
C ALA A 157 -2.12 25.29 -18.23
N VAL A 158 -2.31 26.61 -18.30
CA VAL A 158 -2.04 27.51 -17.17
C VAL A 158 -3.33 27.66 -16.37
N ILE A 159 -3.30 27.23 -15.12
CA ILE A 159 -4.45 27.31 -14.21
C ILE A 159 -4.05 28.20 -13.04
N LEU A 160 -4.69 29.37 -12.93
CA LEU A 160 -4.38 30.37 -11.90
C LEU A 160 -2.89 30.77 -11.89
N ASP A 161 -2.35 31.07 -13.07
CA ASP A 161 -0.95 31.45 -13.31
C ASP A 161 0.09 30.36 -12.98
N ILE A 162 -0.35 29.14 -12.68
CA ILE A 162 0.52 27.98 -12.47
C ILE A 162 0.42 27.05 -13.68
N PRO A 163 1.55 26.70 -14.33
CA PRO A 163 1.56 25.76 -15.46
C PRO A 163 1.35 24.32 -14.98
N TYR A 164 0.43 23.61 -15.62
CA TYR A 164 0.16 22.20 -15.39
C TYR A 164 0.29 21.40 -16.68
N TYR A 165 0.74 20.16 -16.55
CA TYR A 165 0.54 19.13 -17.56
C TYR A 165 -0.82 18.50 -17.30
N THR A 166 -1.74 18.68 -18.25
CA THR A 166 -3.17 18.40 -18.03
C THR A 166 -3.74 17.40 -19.01
N ILE A 167 -4.70 16.64 -18.52
CA ILE A 167 -5.59 15.81 -19.32
C ILE A 167 -7.05 16.15 -18.99
N TYR A 168 -7.85 16.34 -20.04
CA TYR A 168 -9.28 16.61 -19.93
C TYR A 168 -10.04 15.52 -20.70
N GLN A 169 -10.78 14.69 -19.96
CA GLN A 169 -11.59 13.61 -20.49
C GLN A 169 -13.08 13.99 -20.47
N PRO A 170 -13.76 14.08 -21.63
CA PRO A 170 -15.18 14.36 -21.69
C PRO A 170 -16.03 13.29 -21.00
N ILE A 171 -17.07 13.73 -20.31
CA ILE A 171 -18.10 12.90 -19.68
C ILE A 171 -19.35 12.99 -20.56
N PHE A 172 -19.82 11.84 -21.03
CA PHE A 172 -20.96 11.74 -21.93
C PHE A 172 -22.24 11.38 -21.17
N SER A 173 -23.38 11.89 -21.63
CA SER A 173 -24.68 11.34 -21.24
C SER A 173 -24.93 9.99 -21.92
N SER A 174 -25.94 9.25 -21.46
CA SER A 174 -26.43 8.06 -22.15
C SER A 174 -26.91 8.35 -23.59
N ALA A 175 -27.24 9.61 -23.93
CA ALA A 175 -27.61 10.04 -25.28
C ALA A 175 -26.40 10.40 -26.16
N GLY A 176 -25.19 10.49 -25.60
CA GLY A 176 -23.95 10.80 -26.32
C GLY A 176 -23.55 12.27 -26.33
N ASP A 177 -24.27 13.14 -25.63
CA ASP A 177 -23.90 14.55 -25.47
C ASP A 177 -22.82 14.73 -24.40
N VAL A 178 -21.91 15.69 -24.58
CA VAL A 178 -20.90 16.02 -23.58
C VAL A 178 -21.55 16.85 -22.46
N ILE A 179 -21.71 16.25 -21.28
CA ILE A 179 -22.38 16.87 -20.12
C ILE A 179 -21.39 17.36 -19.05
N GLY A 180 -20.12 16.96 -19.16
CA GLY A 180 -19.09 17.36 -18.21
C GLY A 180 -17.70 16.97 -18.66
N ILE A 181 -16.71 17.26 -17.81
CA ILE A 181 -15.31 16.93 -18.06
C ILE A 181 -14.67 16.47 -16.76
N LEU A 182 -13.97 15.34 -16.80
CA LEU A 182 -13.04 14.93 -15.77
C LEU A 182 -11.64 15.46 -16.13
N TYR A 183 -11.07 16.24 -15.22
CA TYR A 183 -9.73 16.80 -15.34
C TYR A 183 -8.79 16.15 -14.35
N ALA A 184 -7.57 15.88 -14.80
CA ALA A 184 -6.42 15.61 -13.94
C ALA A 184 -5.21 16.41 -14.42
N GLY A 185 -4.38 16.91 -13.49
CA GLY A 185 -3.18 17.66 -13.85
C GLY A 185 -2.05 17.58 -12.84
N VAL A 186 -0.84 17.47 -13.37
CA VAL A 186 0.43 17.48 -12.65
C VAL A 186 1.01 18.88 -12.69
N CYS A 187 1.54 19.38 -11.57
CA CYS A 187 2.20 20.67 -11.56
C CYS A 187 3.49 20.59 -12.39
N ALA A 188 3.69 21.50 -13.35
CA ALA A 188 4.87 21.44 -14.22
C ALA A 188 6.19 21.60 -13.43
N SER A 189 6.17 22.28 -12.28
CA SER A 189 7.35 22.42 -11.41
C SER A 189 7.79 21.12 -10.75
N GLU A 190 6.87 20.19 -10.46
CA GLU A 190 7.20 18.88 -9.87
C GLU A 190 7.98 18.01 -10.85
N ILE A 191 7.61 18.07 -12.14
CA ILE A 191 8.31 17.35 -13.21
C ILE A 191 9.62 18.07 -13.57
N ASN A 192 9.60 19.41 -13.65
CA ASN A 192 10.77 20.20 -14.05
C ASN A 192 11.86 20.26 -12.98
N GLY A 193 11.52 20.17 -11.68
CA GLY A 193 12.49 20.23 -10.59
C GLY A 193 13.61 19.18 -10.72
N MET A 194 13.25 17.96 -11.10
CA MET A 194 14.20 16.86 -11.34
C MET A 194 15.13 17.15 -12.53
N ALA A 195 14.62 17.78 -13.60
CA ALA A 195 15.39 18.09 -14.79
C ALA A 195 16.43 19.21 -14.55
N THR A 196 16.09 20.21 -13.75
CA THR A 196 17.01 21.33 -13.43
C THR A 196 18.21 20.88 -12.59
N GLU A 197 18.04 19.97 -11.63
CA GLU A 197 19.18 19.45 -10.84
C GLU A 197 20.14 18.61 -11.68
N MET A 198 19.61 17.79 -12.59
CA MET A 198 20.41 17.04 -13.56
C MET A 198 21.18 17.97 -14.51
N ALA A 199 20.55 19.06 -14.95
CA ALA A 199 21.20 20.03 -15.85
C ALA A 199 22.39 20.75 -15.16
N TRP A 200 22.25 21.16 -13.90
CA TRP A 200 23.32 21.86 -13.17
C TRP A 200 24.50 20.96 -12.85
N THR A 201 24.26 19.72 -12.40
CA THR A 201 25.33 18.75 -12.07
C THR A 201 26.14 18.34 -13.30
N ILE A 202 25.46 18.13 -14.44
CA ILE A 202 26.12 17.86 -15.73
C ILE A 202 26.90 19.09 -16.21
N GLY A 203 26.32 20.30 -16.10
CA GLY A 203 26.99 21.54 -16.50
C GLY A 203 28.28 21.80 -15.72
N ILE A 204 28.29 21.57 -14.42
CA ILE A 204 29.46 21.75 -13.56
C ILE A 204 30.54 20.72 -13.89
N THR A 205 30.19 19.44 -14.02
CA THR A 205 31.16 18.38 -14.35
C THR A 205 31.76 18.56 -15.75
N ALA A 206 30.95 18.98 -16.72
CA ALA A 206 31.38 19.31 -18.07
C ALA A 206 32.34 20.52 -18.10
N LEU A 207 32.04 21.59 -17.34
CA LEU A 207 32.91 22.76 -17.21
C LEU A 207 34.25 22.40 -16.54
N LEU A 208 34.21 21.57 -15.50
CA LEU A 208 35.40 21.15 -14.77
C LEU A 208 36.30 20.26 -15.63
N ALA A 209 35.71 19.34 -16.41
CA ALA A 209 36.43 18.55 -17.41
C ALA A 209 37.05 19.44 -18.51
N LEU A 210 36.33 20.46 -18.98
CA LEU A 210 36.82 21.41 -19.98
C LEU A 210 38.00 22.24 -19.45
N LEU A 211 37.93 22.72 -18.21
CA LEU A 211 39.01 23.47 -17.55
C LEU A 211 40.27 22.62 -17.34
N VAL A 212 40.10 21.37 -16.91
CA VAL A 212 41.22 20.42 -16.75
C VAL A 212 41.85 20.10 -18.10
N ALA A 213 41.04 19.79 -19.12
CA ALA A 213 41.52 19.50 -20.47
C ALA A 213 42.24 20.72 -21.08
N ALA A 214 41.68 21.93 -20.95
CA ALA A 214 42.30 23.16 -21.42
C ALA A 214 43.60 23.48 -20.67
N GLY A 215 43.65 23.24 -19.36
CA GLY A 215 44.86 23.40 -18.54
C GLY A 215 45.99 22.45 -18.96
N ILE A 216 45.69 21.15 -19.06
CA ILE A 216 46.64 20.13 -19.52
C ILE A 216 47.12 20.45 -20.95
N MET A 217 46.21 20.82 -21.85
CA MET A 217 46.55 21.13 -23.23
C MET A 217 47.42 22.38 -23.36
N THR A 218 47.14 23.43 -22.58
CA THR A 218 47.95 24.66 -22.57
C THR A 218 49.37 24.38 -22.05
N LEU A 219 49.51 23.51 -21.04
CA LEU A 219 50.81 23.08 -20.53
C LEU A 219 51.60 22.28 -21.57
N ILE A 220 50.97 21.32 -22.25
CA ILE A 220 51.59 20.52 -23.32
C ILE A 220 51.99 21.40 -24.50
N ALA A 221 51.08 22.27 -24.98
CA ALA A 221 51.34 23.15 -26.11
C ALA A 221 52.46 24.16 -25.82
N ARG A 222 52.53 24.71 -24.59
CA ARG A 222 53.64 25.59 -24.17
C ARG A 222 54.96 24.85 -24.09
N LYS A 223 54.98 23.63 -23.56
CA LYS A 223 56.19 22.84 -23.37
C LYS A 223 56.77 22.33 -24.70
N ILE A 224 55.91 21.98 -25.66
CA ILE A 224 56.33 21.39 -26.94
C ILE A 224 56.51 22.46 -28.03
N LEU A 225 55.53 23.36 -28.22
CA LEU A 225 55.57 24.34 -29.32
C LEU A 225 56.29 25.66 -28.94
N GLY A 226 56.67 25.85 -27.67
CA GLY A 226 57.37 27.06 -27.21
C GLY A 226 58.79 27.23 -27.77
N SER A 227 59.41 26.17 -28.28
CA SER A 227 60.76 26.18 -28.89
C SER A 227 60.78 26.62 -30.35
N LEU A 228 59.66 26.53 -31.07
CA LEU A 228 59.56 26.85 -32.50
C LEU A 228 59.86 28.33 -32.83
N PRO A 229 59.30 29.34 -32.14
CA PRO A 229 59.57 30.75 -32.44
C PRO A 229 61.06 31.10 -32.35
N ARG A 230 61.78 30.50 -31.40
CA ARG A 230 63.23 30.71 -31.21
C ARG A 230 64.04 30.10 -32.36
N LEU A 231 63.65 28.92 -32.86
CA LEU A 231 64.30 28.31 -34.02
C LEU A 231 64.03 29.09 -35.32
N THR A 232 62.82 29.62 -35.53
CA THR A 232 62.55 30.53 -36.66
C THR A 232 63.31 31.85 -36.59
N ALA A 233 63.50 32.41 -35.39
CA ALA A 233 64.30 33.62 -35.21
C ALA A 233 65.79 33.35 -35.52
N VAL A 234 66.32 32.20 -35.08
CA VAL A 234 67.69 31.78 -35.41
C VAL A 234 67.84 31.51 -36.90
N ALA A 235 66.87 30.86 -37.56
CA ALA A 235 66.85 30.67 -39.01
C ALA A 235 66.86 32.00 -39.79
N GLY A 236 66.08 32.99 -39.34
CA GLY A 236 66.05 34.33 -39.93
C GLY A 236 67.34 35.12 -39.74
N ASN A 237 67.96 35.04 -38.56
CA ASN A 237 69.24 35.69 -38.27
C ASN A 237 70.41 35.03 -39.03
N LEU A 238 70.36 33.70 -39.23
CA LEU A 238 71.29 32.97 -40.08
C LEU A 238 71.23 33.42 -41.54
N ALA A 239 70.01 33.62 -42.07
CA ALA A 239 69.79 34.10 -43.43
C ALA A 239 70.26 35.57 -43.63
N GLN A 240 70.43 36.32 -42.54
CA GLN A 240 70.97 37.69 -42.55
C GLN A 240 72.47 37.77 -42.24
N GLY A 241 73.16 36.62 -42.14
CA GLY A 241 74.62 36.54 -42.01
C GLY A 241 75.15 36.71 -40.58
N GLN A 242 74.30 36.61 -39.55
CA GLN A 242 74.72 36.65 -38.15
C GLN A 242 74.98 35.23 -37.64
N LEU A 243 76.26 34.87 -37.44
CA LEU A 243 76.70 33.49 -37.16
C LEU A 243 76.99 33.20 -35.67
N ASP A 244 76.96 34.20 -34.80
CA ASP A 244 77.33 34.11 -33.37
C ASP A 244 76.21 33.65 -32.41
N LEU A 245 75.09 33.16 -32.96
CA LEU A 245 73.95 32.69 -32.16
C LEU A 245 73.94 31.16 -32.11
N ALA A 246 74.01 30.59 -30.91
CA ALA A 246 73.89 29.15 -30.69
C ALA A 246 72.46 28.68 -30.99
N VAL A 247 72.30 27.61 -31.80
CA VAL A 247 70.98 27.05 -32.11
C VAL A 247 70.48 26.25 -30.88
N PRO A 248 69.39 26.66 -30.21
CA PRO A 248 68.91 25.98 -29.01
C PRO A 248 68.18 24.67 -29.33
N HIS A 249 68.03 23.77 -28.34
CA HIS A 249 67.19 22.55 -28.39
C HIS A 249 67.66 21.42 -29.34
N GLN A 250 68.96 21.31 -29.61
CA GLN A 250 69.55 20.26 -30.46
C GLN A 250 69.51 18.85 -29.84
N ASP A 251 69.33 18.79 -28.53
CA ASP A 251 69.25 17.60 -27.68
C ASP A 251 67.89 16.90 -27.73
N MET A 252 66.86 17.54 -28.31
CA MET A 252 65.52 16.94 -28.41
C MET A 252 65.48 15.82 -29.48
N GLN A 253 64.91 14.66 -29.15
CA GLN A 253 64.84 13.51 -30.08
C GLN A 253 63.62 13.52 -31.03
N ASN A 254 62.80 14.56 -30.99
CA ASN A 254 61.60 14.71 -31.83
C ASN A 254 61.88 15.59 -33.08
N GLU A 255 60.86 15.82 -33.90
CA GLU A 255 60.91 16.56 -35.16
C GLU A 255 61.42 17.99 -35.00
N ILE A 256 61.23 18.62 -33.83
CA ILE A 256 61.75 19.96 -33.52
C ILE A 256 63.27 19.92 -33.33
N GLY A 257 63.79 18.90 -32.63
CA GLY A 257 65.24 18.70 -32.51
C GLY A 257 65.89 18.29 -33.82
N ALA A 258 65.17 17.56 -34.69
CA ALA A 258 65.62 17.27 -36.06
C ALA A 258 65.74 18.57 -36.89
N LEU A 259 64.79 19.50 -36.73
CA LEU A 259 64.85 20.83 -37.37
C LEU A 259 65.98 21.69 -36.79
N ALA A 260 66.20 21.68 -35.47
CA ALA A 260 67.28 22.39 -34.80
C ALA A 260 68.67 21.87 -35.20
N ARG A 261 68.86 20.55 -35.29
CA ARG A 261 70.09 19.94 -35.82
C ARG A 261 70.32 20.29 -37.28
N SER A 262 69.25 20.33 -38.10
CA SER A 262 69.36 20.74 -39.50
C SER A 262 69.75 22.23 -39.64
N LEU A 263 69.26 23.10 -38.74
CA LEU A 263 69.63 24.51 -38.66
C LEU A 263 71.05 24.74 -38.13
N GLU A 264 71.53 23.93 -37.17
CA GLU A 264 72.93 23.95 -36.74
C GLU A 264 73.86 23.48 -37.85
N VAL A 265 73.52 22.41 -38.57
CA VAL A 265 74.28 21.97 -39.75
C VAL A 265 74.35 23.09 -40.81
N PHE A 266 73.28 23.89 -40.95
CA PHE A 266 73.27 25.06 -41.85
C PHE A 266 74.13 26.23 -41.33
N ARG A 267 74.16 26.49 -40.01
CA ARG A 267 75.05 27.49 -39.36
C ARG A 267 76.50 27.07 -39.46
N GLU A 268 76.78 25.82 -39.13
CA GLU A 268 78.09 25.19 -39.11
C GLU A 268 78.66 25.12 -40.54
N SER A 269 77.82 24.81 -41.55
CA SER A 269 78.21 24.89 -42.97
C SER A 269 78.46 26.33 -43.46
N ALA A 270 77.89 27.35 -42.81
CA ALA A 270 78.15 28.76 -43.11
C ALA A 270 79.40 29.30 -42.40
N VAL A 271 79.77 28.75 -41.23
CA VAL A 271 80.99 29.09 -40.47
C VAL A 271 82.21 28.29 -40.96
N GLN A 272 82.04 27.03 -41.39
CA GLN A 272 83.14 26.13 -41.78
C GLN A 272 83.74 26.39 -43.16
N LYS A 273 83.22 27.33 -43.96
CA LYS A 273 83.79 27.67 -45.29
C LYS A 273 84.89 28.74 -45.25
N VAL A 274 85.37 29.14 -44.07
CA VAL A 274 86.50 30.09 -43.94
C VAL A 274 87.63 29.60 -43.02
N GLU A 275 87.39 28.64 -42.13
CA GLU A 275 88.39 28.23 -41.12
C GLU A 275 88.88 26.76 -41.26
N LEU A 276 88.62 26.08 -42.38
CA LEU A 276 89.03 24.67 -42.58
C LEU A 276 90.30 24.47 -43.43
N GLU A 277 91.08 25.52 -43.69
CA GLU A 277 92.39 25.39 -44.33
C GLU A 277 93.59 25.68 -43.42
N ARG A 278 93.38 26.04 -42.13
CA ARG A 278 94.51 26.49 -41.31
C ARG A 278 94.41 26.13 -39.83
N LYS A 279 94.54 24.82 -39.54
CA LYS A 279 95.36 24.22 -38.45
C LYS A 279 94.81 22.86 -38.02
N SER A 280 95.07 21.88 -38.89
CA SER A 280 95.39 20.53 -38.42
C SER A 280 96.82 20.54 -37.88
N ALA A 281 97.05 19.73 -36.86
CA ALA A 281 98.27 19.51 -36.07
C ALA A 281 98.42 20.39 -34.82
N GLU A 282 98.57 19.70 -33.68
CA GLU A 282 98.86 20.18 -32.31
C GLU A 282 97.69 20.55 -31.38
N SER A 283 96.89 19.55 -31.00
CA SER A 283 96.43 19.45 -29.59
C SER A 283 96.02 18.02 -29.20
N GLN A 284 96.83 17.04 -29.61
CA GLN A 284 96.82 15.70 -29.04
C GLN A 284 97.95 15.63 -28.02
N SER A 285 97.71 15.99 -26.75
CA SER A 285 98.50 15.44 -25.62
C SER A 285 98.03 15.88 -24.22
N LEU A 286 96.74 16.14 -23.97
CA LEU A 286 96.23 16.38 -22.58
C LEU A 286 94.80 15.86 -22.31
N GLY A 287 94.22 15.04 -23.21
CA GLY A 287 92.85 14.52 -23.08
C GLY A 287 92.73 13.05 -22.68
N GLU A 288 93.83 12.29 -22.64
CA GLU A 288 93.80 10.84 -22.42
C GLU A 288 93.71 10.45 -20.93
N GLN A 289 94.27 11.25 -20.01
CA GLN A 289 94.17 10.98 -18.57
C GLN A 289 92.81 11.37 -17.97
N GLU A 290 92.16 12.44 -18.44
CA GLU A 290 90.79 12.77 -18.01
C GLU A 290 89.70 11.85 -18.64
N ARG A 291 89.99 11.20 -19.77
CA ARG A 291 89.08 10.22 -20.40
C ARG A 291 88.95 8.96 -19.56
N ALA A 292 90.06 8.42 -19.04
CA ALA A 292 90.05 7.20 -18.24
C ALA A 292 89.34 7.36 -16.88
N ALA A 293 89.48 8.52 -16.21
CA ALA A 293 88.79 8.79 -14.95
C ALA A 293 87.27 8.99 -15.16
N ARG A 294 86.87 9.75 -16.20
CA ARG A 294 85.44 9.91 -16.55
C ARG A 294 84.82 8.63 -17.11
N GLU A 295 85.57 7.76 -17.77
CA GLU A 295 85.10 6.44 -18.20
C GLU A 295 84.88 5.50 -17.00
N ALA A 296 85.75 5.55 -15.98
CA ALA A 296 85.58 4.77 -14.76
C ALA A 296 84.36 5.23 -13.93
N ASP A 297 84.17 6.55 -13.76
CA ASP A 297 83.03 7.13 -13.04
C ASP A 297 81.71 6.87 -13.80
N LYS A 298 81.69 7.08 -15.12
CA LYS A 298 80.52 6.73 -15.96
C LYS A 298 80.21 5.24 -15.95
N ALA A 299 81.22 4.37 -15.94
CA ALA A 299 81.01 2.92 -15.85
C ALA A 299 80.52 2.49 -14.45
N HIS A 300 80.82 3.24 -13.39
CA HIS A 300 80.26 3.02 -12.06
C HIS A 300 78.80 3.49 -11.97
N GLU A 301 78.48 4.70 -12.44
CA GLU A 301 77.10 5.21 -12.52
C GLU A 301 76.21 4.38 -13.44
N ALA A 302 76.73 3.94 -14.60
CA ALA A 302 76.00 3.07 -15.51
C ALA A 302 75.70 1.72 -14.88
N ARG A 303 76.64 1.13 -14.12
CA ARG A 303 76.39 -0.11 -13.36
C ARG A 303 75.33 0.08 -12.27
N GLN A 304 75.37 1.19 -11.52
CA GLN A 304 74.35 1.49 -10.51
C GLN A 304 72.97 1.75 -11.12
N THR A 305 72.92 2.43 -12.26
CA THR A 305 71.68 2.66 -13.01
C THR A 305 71.12 1.34 -13.56
N GLN A 306 71.97 0.49 -14.13
CA GLN A 306 71.56 -0.84 -14.62
C GLN A 306 71.03 -1.71 -13.48
N MET A 307 71.70 -1.74 -12.32
CA MET A 307 71.21 -2.47 -11.14
C MET A 307 69.83 -1.96 -10.69
N ALA A 308 69.60 -0.65 -10.67
CA ALA A 308 68.31 -0.07 -10.32
C ALA A 308 67.22 -0.45 -11.33
N VAL A 309 67.53 -0.39 -12.64
CA VAL A 309 66.62 -0.79 -13.72
C VAL A 309 66.29 -2.27 -13.65
N ASP A 310 67.28 -3.14 -13.43
CA ASP A 310 67.07 -4.59 -13.33
C ASP A 310 66.23 -4.95 -12.09
N ALA A 311 66.47 -4.28 -10.95
CA ALA A 311 65.67 -4.45 -9.73
C ALA A 311 64.21 -3.99 -9.92
N LEU A 312 63.99 -2.84 -10.56
CA LEU A 312 62.65 -2.36 -10.94
C LEU A 312 61.97 -3.29 -11.96
N ALA A 313 62.70 -3.78 -12.96
CA ALA A 313 62.17 -4.70 -13.96
C ALA A 313 61.71 -6.02 -13.32
N ASN A 314 62.50 -6.56 -12.39
CA ASN A 314 62.12 -7.75 -11.63
C ASN A 314 60.92 -7.49 -10.71
N GLY A 315 60.89 -6.35 -10.02
CA GLY A 315 59.75 -5.94 -9.20
C GLY A 315 58.45 -5.79 -10.00
N LEU A 316 58.53 -5.15 -11.18
CA LEU A 316 57.39 -5.01 -12.09
C LEU A 316 56.94 -6.35 -12.68
N ARG A 317 57.87 -7.28 -12.94
CA ARG A 317 57.54 -8.63 -13.40
C ARG A 317 56.78 -9.42 -12.33
N ALA A 318 57.27 -9.40 -11.09
CA ALA A 318 56.60 -10.01 -9.95
C ALA A 318 55.20 -9.41 -9.73
N LEU A 319 55.09 -8.07 -9.82
CA LEU A 319 53.80 -7.37 -9.75
C LEU A 319 52.84 -7.78 -10.88
N SER A 320 53.34 -7.96 -12.11
CA SER A 320 52.53 -8.43 -13.24
C SER A 320 52.06 -9.87 -13.10
N ASP A 321 52.82 -10.70 -12.38
CA ASP A 321 52.45 -12.06 -12.01
C ASP A 321 51.51 -12.12 -10.79
N GLY A 322 51.09 -10.95 -10.27
CA GLY A 322 50.17 -10.82 -9.15
C GLY A 322 50.84 -10.89 -7.77
N ASP A 323 52.17 -10.87 -7.68
CA ASP A 323 52.88 -10.89 -6.40
C ASP A 323 52.99 -9.47 -5.80
N LEU A 324 52.17 -9.20 -4.78
CA LEU A 324 52.16 -7.96 -4.01
C LEU A 324 53.00 -8.05 -2.74
N THR A 325 53.71 -9.16 -2.54
CA THR A 325 54.62 -9.36 -1.41
C THR A 325 56.04 -8.89 -1.73
N ILE A 326 56.33 -8.61 -3.01
CA ILE A 326 57.64 -8.17 -3.48
C ILE A 326 58.03 -6.82 -2.87
N ARG A 327 59.29 -6.70 -2.43
CA ARG A 327 59.92 -5.45 -2.05
C ARG A 327 61.30 -5.35 -2.65
N ILE A 328 61.69 -4.12 -2.99
CA ILE A 328 63.05 -3.79 -3.37
C ILE A 328 63.76 -3.27 -2.12
N ASP A 329 64.57 -4.14 -1.50
CA ASP A 329 65.26 -3.85 -0.24
C ASP A 329 66.64 -3.19 -0.44
N GLN A 330 67.30 -3.44 -1.57
CA GLN A 330 68.59 -2.82 -1.86
C GLN A 330 68.43 -1.32 -2.17
N PRO A 331 69.06 -0.42 -1.40
CA PRO A 331 69.05 1.01 -1.68
C PRO A 331 69.74 1.32 -3.02
N PHE A 332 69.19 2.24 -3.78
CA PHE A 332 69.82 2.78 -4.98
C PHE A 332 70.69 3.99 -4.64
N THR A 333 71.45 4.47 -5.62
CA THR A 333 72.19 5.74 -5.52
C THR A 333 71.22 6.92 -5.26
N SER A 334 71.71 7.99 -4.62
CA SER A 334 70.89 9.08 -4.05
C SER A 334 69.95 9.77 -5.06
N GLY A 335 70.24 9.72 -6.35
CA GLY A 335 69.37 10.23 -7.42
C GLY A 335 68.27 9.27 -7.89
N LEU A 336 68.35 7.97 -7.58
CA LEU A 336 67.43 6.93 -8.05
C LEU A 336 66.63 6.25 -6.92
N ASP A 337 67.04 6.37 -5.65
CA ASP A 337 66.38 5.68 -4.53
C ASP A 337 64.91 6.05 -4.34
N GLN A 338 64.51 7.26 -4.77
CA GLN A 338 63.10 7.66 -4.78
C GLN A 338 62.22 6.68 -5.59
N LEU A 339 62.74 6.12 -6.69
CA LEU A 339 62.00 5.14 -7.50
C LEU A 339 61.73 3.85 -6.73
N ARG A 340 62.70 3.41 -5.91
CA ARG A 340 62.55 2.25 -5.02
C ARG A 340 61.47 2.50 -3.98
N VAL A 341 61.51 3.66 -3.35
CA VAL A 341 60.55 4.07 -2.32
C VAL A 341 59.15 4.18 -2.91
N ASP A 342 58.99 4.85 -4.06
CA ASP A 342 57.70 5.02 -4.73
C ASP A 342 57.13 3.69 -5.22
N PHE A 343 57.98 2.79 -5.76
CA PHE A 343 57.58 1.42 -6.11
C PHE A 343 57.07 0.65 -4.90
N ASN A 344 57.85 0.57 -3.82
CA ASN A 344 57.48 -0.14 -2.61
C ASN A 344 56.20 0.41 -1.97
N ASN A 345 56.05 1.74 -1.92
CA ASN A 345 54.84 2.40 -1.42
C ASN A 345 53.62 2.07 -2.29
N SER A 346 53.79 1.99 -3.60
CA SER A 346 52.71 1.64 -4.54
C SER A 346 52.26 0.18 -4.35
N VAL A 347 53.21 -0.75 -4.23
CA VAL A 347 52.92 -2.16 -3.95
C VAL A 347 52.25 -2.32 -2.59
N GLU A 348 52.73 -1.62 -1.56
CA GLU A 348 52.14 -1.65 -0.22
C GLU A 348 50.69 -1.14 -0.22
N LYS A 349 50.43 -0.02 -0.89
CA LYS A 349 49.08 0.55 -0.99
C LYS A 349 48.14 -0.36 -1.78
N LEU A 350 48.62 -0.97 -2.87
CA LEU A 350 47.84 -1.93 -3.66
C LEU A 350 47.54 -3.21 -2.85
N ASN A 351 48.53 -3.73 -2.10
CA ASN A 351 48.35 -4.86 -1.20
C ASN A 351 47.28 -4.56 -0.13
N ALA A 352 47.34 -3.37 0.50
CA ALA A 352 46.35 -2.95 1.49
C ALA A 352 44.93 -2.85 0.89
N THR A 353 44.79 -2.20 -0.27
CA THR A 353 43.50 -2.06 -0.95
C THR A 353 42.89 -3.40 -1.36
N LEU A 354 43.68 -4.30 -1.95
CA LEU A 354 43.19 -5.64 -2.32
C LEU A 354 42.90 -6.51 -1.09
N SER A 355 43.61 -6.31 0.03
CA SER A 355 43.36 -7.00 1.31
C SER A 355 42.02 -6.59 1.90
N GLN A 356 41.73 -5.29 1.85
CA GLN A 356 40.44 -4.76 2.25
C GLN A 356 39.34 -5.29 1.32
N LEU A 357 39.53 -5.24 0.01
CA LEU A 357 38.56 -5.76 -0.96
C LEU A 357 38.24 -7.24 -0.74
N ARG A 358 39.24 -8.07 -0.44
CA ARG A 358 39.05 -9.48 -0.08
C ARG A 358 38.16 -9.63 1.15
N THR A 359 38.42 -8.84 2.19
CA THR A 359 37.67 -8.88 3.45
C THR A 359 36.20 -8.48 3.23
N GLU A 360 35.96 -7.37 2.50
CA GLU A 360 34.62 -6.92 2.15
C GLU A 360 33.88 -7.97 1.32
N THR A 361 34.55 -8.60 0.34
CA THR A 361 33.94 -9.63 -0.52
C THR A 361 33.54 -10.88 0.27
N LEU A 362 34.39 -11.33 1.21
CA LEU A 362 34.04 -12.42 2.14
C LEU A 362 32.87 -12.03 3.07
N GLY A 363 32.80 -10.76 3.48
CA GLY A 363 31.66 -10.21 4.21
C GLY A 363 30.36 -10.27 3.40
N VAL A 364 30.38 -9.83 2.13
CA VAL A 364 29.23 -9.92 1.22
C VAL A 364 28.78 -11.37 1.02
N GLN A 365 29.71 -12.31 0.90
CA GLN A 365 29.39 -13.74 0.76
C GLN A 365 28.71 -14.29 2.03
N GLY A 366 29.20 -13.90 3.21
CA GLY A 366 28.56 -14.24 4.50
C GLY A 366 27.13 -13.69 4.58
N ASN A 367 26.96 -12.39 4.34
CA ASN A 367 25.66 -11.72 4.36
C ASN A 367 24.68 -12.32 3.34
N SER A 368 25.15 -12.68 2.15
CA SER A 368 24.31 -13.34 1.14
C SER A 368 23.81 -14.71 1.61
N SER A 369 24.65 -15.47 2.32
CA SER A 369 24.23 -16.75 2.92
C SER A 369 23.21 -16.56 4.04
N GLU A 370 23.35 -15.52 4.86
CA GLU A 370 22.37 -15.19 5.90
C GLU A 370 21.02 -14.75 5.30
N ILE A 371 21.06 -13.87 4.29
CA ILE A 371 19.85 -13.43 3.57
C ILE A 371 19.15 -14.64 2.97
N ARG A 372 19.88 -15.54 2.31
CA ARG A 372 19.30 -16.76 1.73
C ARG A 372 18.58 -17.61 2.79
N SER A 373 19.21 -17.82 3.94
CA SER A 373 18.56 -18.57 5.04
C SER A 373 17.31 -17.86 5.56
N ALA A 374 17.32 -16.54 5.65
CA ALA A 374 16.16 -15.75 6.07
C ALA A 374 15.03 -15.79 5.02
N THR A 375 15.37 -15.77 3.74
CA THR A 375 14.41 -15.88 2.64
C THR A 375 13.79 -17.29 2.58
N ASP A 376 14.57 -18.35 2.83
CA ASP A 376 14.05 -19.73 2.94
C ASP A 376 13.05 -19.87 4.11
N ASP A 377 13.31 -19.24 5.27
CA ASP A 377 12.36 -19.20 6.39
C ASP A 377 11.09 -18.42 6.03
N LEU A 378 11.25 -17.25 5.40
CA LEU A 378 10.13 -16.43 4.95
C LEU A 378 9.26 -17.17 3.94
N SER A 379 9.86 -17.95 3.03
CA SER A 379 9.15 -18.82 2.08
C SER A 379 8.24 -19.81 2.81
N ARG A 380 8.80 -20.59 3.74
CA ARG A 380 8.03 -21.59 4.51
C ARG A 380 6.90 -20.96 5.33
N ARG A 381 7.15 -19.80 5.93
CA ARG A 381 6.12 -19.05 6.67
C ARG A 381 5.02 -18.53 5.75
N THR A 382 5.37 -18.09 4.55
CA THR A 382 4.41 -17.63 3.54
C THR A 382 3.54 -18.80 3.05
N GLU A 383 4.12 -19.98 2.83
CA GLU A 383 3.37 -21.21 2.50
C GLU A 383 2.43 -21.63 3.63
N GLN A 384 2.91 -21.62 4.88
CA GLN A 384 2.08 -21.95 6.04
C GLN A 384 0.94 -20.94 6.24
N GLN A 385 1.20 -19.66 5.96
CA GLN A 385 0.20 -18.60 6.01
C GLN A 385 -0.85 -18.78 4.92
N ALA A 386 -0.45 -19.16 3.70
CA ALA A 386 -1.37 -19.47 2.61
C ALA A 386 -2.33 -20.62 3.00
N ALA A 387 -1.79 -21.72 3.54
CA ALA A 387 -2.59 -22.85 4.01
C ALA A 387 -3.58 -22.44 5.13
N SER A 388 -3.13 -21.60 6.06
CA SER A 388 -3.98 -21.09 7.15
C SER A 388 -5.10 -20.16 6.63
N LEU A 389 -4.82 -19.36 5.60
CA LEU A 389 -5.80 -18.50 4.94
C LEU A 389 -6.84 -19.32 4.17
N GLU A 390 -6.43 -20.41 3.51
CA GLU A 390 -7.34 -21.35 2.84
C GLU A 390 -8.33 -21.96 3.85
N GLU A 391 -7.83 -22.48 4.99
CA GLU A 391 -8.67 -23.05 6.04
C GLU A 391 -9.61 -22.00 6.65
N THR A 392 -9.10 -20.78 6.86
CA THR A 392 -9.90 -19.66 7.38
C THR A 392 -11.00 -19.25 6.40
N SER A 393 -10.70 -19.22 5.10
CA SER A 393 -11.69 -18.89 4.05
C SER A 393 -12.79 -19.95 4.00
N ALA A 394 -12.42 -21.24 4.04
CA ALA A 394 -13.40 -22.33 4.08
C ALA A 394 -14.30 -22.25 5.32
N ALA A 395 -13.72 -21.99 6.50
CA ALA A 395 -14.48 -21.80 7.73
C ALA A 395 -15.41 -20.59 7.66
N LEU A 396 -14.98 -19.49 7.03
CA LEU A 396 -15.81 -18.30 6.83
C LEU A 396 -16.99 -18.58 5.88
N ASP A 397 -16.79 -19.37 4.84
CA ASP A 397 -17.87 -19.78 3.93
C ASP A 397 -18.91 -20.65 4.67
N GLU A 398 -18.47 -21.60 5.51
CA GLU A 398 -19.35 -22.41 6.35
C GLU A 398 -20.15 -21.55 7.34
N ILE A 399 -19.48 -20.62 8.02
CA ILE A 399 -20.13 -19.70 8.96
C ILE A 399 -21.14 -18.80 8.23
N THR A 400 -20.76 -18.27 7.06
CA THR A 400 -21.64 -17.41 6.25
C THR A 400 -22.90 -18.18 5.82
N ALA A 401 -22.75 -19.44 5.39
CA ALA A 401 -23.87 -20.31 5.08
C ALA A 401 -24.75 -20.57 6.31
N ALA A 402 -24.15 -20.83 7.47
CA ALA A 402 -24.86 -21.06 8.73
C ALA A 402 -25.66 -19.82 9.18
N VAL A 403 -25.08 -18.62 9.10
CA VAL A 403 -25.74 -17.35 9.43
C VAL A 403 -26.89 -17.06 8.46
N LYS A 404 -26.70 -17.27 7.16
CA LYS A 404 -27.76 -17.12 6.16
C LYS A 404 -28.93 -18.08 6.42
N SER A 405 -28.62 -19.34 6.77
CA SER A 405 -29.62 -20.32 7.17
C SER A 405 -30.34 -19.94 8.46
N ALA A 406 -29.63 -19.41 9.46
CA ALA A 406 -30.22 -18.91 10.69
C ALA A 406 -31.17 -17.73 10.45
N SER A 407 -30.80 -16.78 9.58
CA SER A 407 -31.68 -15.67 9.19
C SER A 407 -32.96 -16.17 8.53
N ALA A 408 -32.85 -17.09 7.55
CA ALA A 408 -34.02 -17.65 6.88
C ALA A 408 -34.96 -18.37 7.85
N ARG A 409 -34.41 -19.15 8.80
CA ARG A 409 -35.20 -19.82 9.85
C ARG A 409 -35.86 -18.84 10.81
N ALA A 410 -35.21 -17.71 11.10
CA ALA A 410 -35.80 -16.66 11.93
C ALA A 410 -36.98 -15.99 11.20
N ASP A 411 -36.85 -15.72 9.90
CA ASP A 411 -37.95 -15.17 9.10
C ASP A 411 -39.15 -16.16 9.06
N GLU A 412 -38.90 -17.47 8.84
CA GLU A 412 -39.95 -18.51 8.88
C GLU A 412 -40.62 -18.60 10.27
N ALA A 413 -39.83 -18.56 11.35
CA ALA A 413 -40.35 -18.57 12.71
C ALA A 413 -41.20 -17.34 13.02
N THR A 414 -40.88 -16.18 12.43
CA THR A 414 -41.64 -14.93 12.56
C THR A 414 -43.02 -15.08 11.93
N GLU A 415 -43.09 -15.66 10.72
CA GLU A 415 -44.35 -15.95 10.04
C GLU A 415 -45.23 -16.91 10.86
N LEU A 416 -44.65 -17.99 11.37
CA LEU A 416 -45.36 -18.97 12.19
C LEU A 416 -45.86 -18.36 13.51
N ALA A 417 -45.05 -17.54 14.18
CA ALA A 417 -45.45 -16.83 15.40
C ALA A 417 -46.60 -15.85 15.11
N GLY A 418 -46.55 -15.13 13.99
CA GLY A 418 -47.62 -14.24 13.54
C GLY A 418 -48.94 -14.99 13.27
N ALA A 419 -48.87 -16.12 12.57
CA ALA A 419 -50.04 -16.97 12.32
C ALA A 419 -50.63 -17.53 13.64
N THR A 420 -49.76 -17.99 14.55
CA THR A 420 -50.16 -18.52 15.86
C THR A 420 -50.86 -17.45 16.69
N ARG A 421 -50.29 -16.23 16.74
CA ARG A 421 -50.90 -15.09 17.43
C ARG A 421 -52.30 -14.81 16.92
N LYS A 422 -52.48 -14.75 15.59
CA LYS A 422 -53.79 -14.53 14.97
C LYS A 422 -54.80 -15.62 15.34
N SER A 423 -54.36 -16.88 15.40
CA SER A 423 -55.20 -18.01 15.83
C SER A 423 -55.60 -17.90 17.30
N THR A 424 -54.68 -17.49 18.18
CA THR A 424 -54.95 -17.27 19.61
C THR A 424 -55.92 -16.11 19.82
N GLU A 425 -55.75 -15.00 19.10
CA GLU A 425 -56.68 -13.85 19.15
C GLU A 425 -58.10 -14.26 18.71
N SER A 426 -58.21 -15.04 17.63
CA SER A 426 -59.50 -15.59 17.19
C SER A 426 -60.11 -16.55 18.22
N SER A 427 -59.29 -17.42 18.82
CA SER A 427 -59.74 -18.37 19.85
C SER A 427 -60.22 -17.66 21.11
N SER A 428 -59.51 -16.59 21.52
CA SER A 428 -59.91 -15.73 22.64
C SER A 428 -61.27 -15.09 22.40
N LYS A 429 -61.57 -14.67 21.16
CA LYS A 429 -62.88 -14.14 20.79
C LYS A 429 -63.98 -15.20 20.92
N VAL A 430 -63.76 -16.41 20.41
CA VAL A 430 -64.73 -17.52 20.52
C VAL A 430 -65.01 -17.88 21.99
N VAL A 431 -63.97 -17.90 22.83
CA VAL A 431 -64.13 -18.15 24.26
C VAL A 431 -64.92 -17.02 24.93
N SER A 432 -64.66 -15.75 24.58
CA SER A 432 -65.45 -14.61 25.06
C SER A 432 -66.94 -14.76 24.71
N ASP A 433 -67.24 -15.09 23.44
CA ASP A 433 -68.61 -15.30 22.97
C ASP A 433 -69.29 -16.47 23.72
N ALA A 434 -68.52 -17.52 24.05
CA ALA A 434 -69.00 -18.66 24.84
C ALA A 434 -69.28 -18.30 26.31
N VAL A 435 -68.44 -17.49 26.95
CA VAL A 435 -68.70 -16.96 28.30
C VAL A 435 -69.99 -16.15 28.31
N ASP A 436 -70.19 -15.28 27.32
CA ASP A 436 -71.41 -14.48 27.20
C ASP A 436 -72.65 -15.35 26.99
N ALA A 437 -72.56 -16.39 26.16
CA ALA A 437 -73.64 -17.34 25.94
C ALA A 437 -74.02 -18.11 27.22
N MET A 438 -73.02 -18.60 27.97
CA MET A 438 -73.26 -19.29 29.24
C MET A 438 -73.82 -18.34 30.31
N GLY A 439 -73.39 -17.08 30.35
CA GLY A 439 -73.98 -16.06 31.21
C GLY A 439 -75.46 -15.80 30.91
N ARG A 440 -75.88 -15.85 29.64
CA ARG A 440 -77.31 -15.80 29.28
C ARG A 440 -78.08 -17.02 29.77
N ILE A 441 -77.49 -18.22 29.72
CA ILE A 441 -78.10 -19.46 30.22
C ILE A 441 -78.24 -19.43 31.75
N GLU A 442 -77.23 -18.95 32.46
CA GLU A 442 -77.25 -18.77 33.92
C GLU A 442 -78.39 -17.81 34.32
N ASN A 443 -78.49 -16.67 33.63
CA ASN A 443 -79.58 -15.71 33.85
C ASN A 443 -80.97 -16.31 33.54
N ALA A 444 -81.11 -17.05 32.44
CA ALA A 444 -82.37 -17.72 32.09
C ALA A 444 -82.77 -18.77 33.14
N SER A 445 -81.80 -19.52 33.67
CA SER A 445 -82.02 -20.52 34.73
C SER A 445 -82.50 -19.87 36.03
N ASN A 446 -81.91 -18.72 36.39
CA ASN A 446 -82.36 -17.92 37.54
C ASN A 446 -83.79 -17.40 37.35
N GLU A 447 -84.16 -16.98 36.15
CA GLU A 447 -85.52 -16.52 35.86
C GLU A 447 -86.54 -17.66 35.91
N ILE A 448 -86.20 -18.83 35.36
CA ILE A 448 -87.02 -20.05 35.50
C ILE A 448 -87.21 -20.40 36.98
N SER A 449 -86.15 -20.35 37.80
CA SER A 449 -86.24 -20.62 39.24
C SER A 449 -87.25 -19.69 39.95
N LYS A 450 -87.30 -18.40 39.58
CA LYS A 450 -88.32 -17.46 40.09
C LYS A 450 -89.73 -17.87 39.68
N ILE A 451 -89.93 -18.24 38.42
CA ILE A 451 -91.23 -18.71 37.91
C ILE A 451 -91.69 -19.95 38.67
N ILE A 452 -90.79 -20.90 38.92
CA ILE A 452 -91.10 -22.12 39.67
C ILE A 452 -91.49 -21.81 41.12
N ASN A 453 -90.86 -20.82 41.77
CA ASN A 453 -91.28 -20.36 43.10
C ASN A 453 -92.71 -19.81 43.09
N VAL A 454 -93.08 -19.04 42.06
CA VAL A 454 -94.46 -18.52 41.90
C VAL A 454 -95.44 -19.68 41.67
N ILE A 455 -95.07 -20.70 40.89
CA ILE A 455 -95.93 -21.88 40.66
C ILE A 455 -96.14 -22.66 41.96
N ASP A 456 -95.10 -22.85 42.78
CA ASP A 456 -95.20 -23.48 44.09
C ASP A 456 -96.12 -22.68 45.03
N GLU A 457 -96.01 -21.35 45.02
CA GLU A 457 -96.90 -20.47 45.78
C GLU A 457 -98.36 -20.57 45.30
N ILE A 458 -98.62 -20.58 43.99
CA ILE A 458 -99.96 -20.78 43.41
C ILE A 458 -100.51 -22.16 43.82
N ALA A 459 -99.70 -23.21 43.78
CA ALA A 459 -100.10 -24.55 44.19
C ALA A 459 -100.47 -24.58 45.69
N PHE A 460 -99.69 -23.92 46.54
CA PHE A 460 -99.99 -23.78 47.97
C PHE A 460 -101.29 -23.01 48.22
N GLN A 461 -101.49 -21.87 47.55
CA GLN A 461 -102.74 -21.10 47.63
C GLN A 461 -103.94 -21.91 47.16
N THR A 462 -103.81 -22.64 46.05
CA THR A 462 -104.87 -23.51 45.50
C THR A 462 -105.21 -24.64 46.48
N ASN A 463 -104.21 -25.24 47.13
CA ASN A 463 -104.41 -26.26 48.16
C ASN A 463 -105.16 -25.70 49.38
N LEU A 464 -104.88 -24.46 49.82
CA LEU A 464 -105.62 -23.79 50.89
C LEU A 464 -107.07 -23.44 50.48
N LEU A 465 -107.28 -22.94 49.26
CA LEU A 465 -108.61 -22.67 48.70
C LEU A 465 -109.45 -23.95 48.62
N ALA A 466 -108.86 -25.03 48.14
CA ALA A 466 -109.49 -26.34 48.05
C ALA A 466 -109.82 -26.93 49.43
N LEU A 467 -108.95 -26.73 50.42
CA LEU A 467 -109.23 -27.09 51.81
C LEU A 467 -110.43 -26.30 52.36
N ASN A 468 -110.46 -24.98 52.16
CA ASN A 468 -111.57 -24.13 52.58
C ASN A 468 -112.90 -24.54 51.91
N ALA A 469 -112.86 -24.83 50.61
CA ALA A 469 -114.01 -25.32 49.86
C ALA A 469 -114.48 -26.70 50.34
N GLY A 470 -113.55 -27.61 50.67
CA GLY A 470 -113.87 -28.92 51.24
C GLY A 470 -114.53 -28.83 52.62
N VAL A 471 -114.08 -27.89 53.47
CA VAL A 471 -114.70 -27.61 54.77
C VAL A 471 -116.11 -27.07 54.61
N GLU A 472 -116.33 -26.10 53.70
CA GLU A 472 -117.66 -25.53 53.46
C GLU A 472 -118.62 -26.56 52.81
N ALA A 473 -118.10 -27.44 51.94
CA ALA A 473 -118.85 -28.55 51.38
C ALA A 473 -119.27 -29.59 52.45
N ALA A 474 -118.40 -29.90 53.42
CA ALA A 474 -118.75 -30.75 54.56
C ALA A 474 -119.82 -30.10 55.45
N ARG A 475 -119.78 -28.76 55.58
CA ARG A 475 -120.75 -27.97 56.33
C ARG A 475 -122.15 -27.95 55.69
N ALA A 476 -122.22 -28.03 54.36
CA ALA A 476 -123.47 -28.08 53.59
C ALA A 476 -124.16 -29.48 53.59
N GLY A 477 -123.58 -30.48 54.26
CA GLY A 477 -124.20 -31.80 54.43
C GLY A 477 -124.43 -32.56 53.12
N ASP A 478 -125.60 -33.16 52.94
CA ASP A 478 -125.92 -34.00 51.78
C ASP A 478 -125.91 -33.23 50.45
N ALA A 479 -126.21 -31.93 50.44
CA ALA A 479 -126.17 -31.08 49.25
C ALA A 479 -124.73 -30.75 48.79
N GLY A 480 -123.75 -30.83 49.69
CA GLY A 480 -122.35 -30.49 49.45
C GLY A 480 -121.47 -31.66 48.96
N LYS A 481 -121.99 -32.90 48.92
CA LYS A 481 -121.19 -34.10 48.59
C LYS A 481 -120.45 -34.01 47.25
N GLY A 482 -121.10 -33.48 46.22
CA GLY A 482 -120.46 -33.28 44.91
C GLY A 482 -119.32 -32.24 44.95
N PHE A 483 -119.52 -31.14 45.68
CA PHE A 483 -118.50 -30.11 45.87
C PHE A 483 -117.33 -30.60 46.73
N ALA A 484 -117.58 -31.46 47.72
CA ALA A 484 -116.52 -32.05 48.56
C ALA A 484 -115.57 -32.92 47.74
N VAL A 485 -116.09 -33.73 46.81
CA VAL A 485 -115.26 -34.56 45.90
C VAL A 485 -114.41 -33.67 44.99
N VAL A 486 -115.00 -32.63 44.38
CA VAL A 486 -114.24 -31.69 43.54
C VAL A 486 -113.17 -30.96 44.35
N ALA A 487 -113.49 -30.50 45.56
CA ALA A 487 -112.53 -29.85 46.44
C ALA A 487 -111.36 -30.78 46.83
N GLN A 488 -111.63 -32.07 47.07
CA GLN A 488 -110.58 -33.06 47.33
C GLN A 488 -109.71 -33.32 46.09
N GLU A 489 -110.30 -33.44 44.90
CA GLU A 489 -109.56 -33.62 43.64
C GLU A 489 -108.68 -32.40 43.32
N VAL A 490 -109.19 -31.18 43.51
CA VAL A 490 -108.43 -29.94 43.32
C VAL A 490 -107.29 -29.85 44.34
N ARG A 491 -107.51 -30.29 45.58
CA ARG A 491 -106.48 -30.33 46.61
C ARG A 491 -105.37 -31.30 46.26
N GLU A 492 -105.73 -32.51 45.80
CA GLU A 492 -104.76 -33.53 45.38
C GLU A 492 -103.97 -33.06 44.15
N LEU A 493 -104.62 -32.40 43.18
CA LEU A 493 -103.97 -31.78 42.03
C LEU A 493 -103.00 -30.65 42.45
N ALA A 494 -103.41 -29.80 43.39
CA ALA A 494 -102.57 -28.74 43.93
C ALA A 494 -101.32 -29.31 44.63
N GLN A 495 -101.48 -30.38 45.42
CA GLN A 495 -100.36 -31.05 46.07
C GLN A 495 -99.42 -31.75 45.07
N ARG A 496 -99.97 -32.36 44.01
CA ARG A 496 -99.18 -32.90 42.88
C ARG A 496 -98.40 -31.80 42.15
N SER A 497 -99.02 -30.65 41.92
CA SER A 497 -98.37 -29.49 41.30
C SER A 497 -97.24 -28.91 42.16
N ALA A 498 -97.44 -28.81 43.49
CA ALA A 498 -96.39 -28.36 44.41
C ALA A 498 -95.18 -29.32 44.43
N ASN A 499 -95.43 -30.64 44.47
CA ASN A 499 -94.37 -31.64 44.39
C ASN A 499 -93.61 -31.56 43.05
N ALA A 500 -94.32 -31.45 41.92
CA ALA A 500 -93.70 -31.29 40.61
C ALA A 500 -92.89 -29.99 40.50
N ALA A 501 -93.40 -28.88 41.05
CA ALA A 501 -92.67 -27.61 41.11
C ALA A 501 -91.38 -27.76 41.93
N LYS A 502 -91.42 -28.46 43.07
CA LYS A 502 -90.25 -28.75 43.90
C LYS A 502 -89.19 -29.60 43.18
N ASP A 503 -89.62 -30.62 42.43
CA ASP A 503 -88.72 -31.46 41.64
C ASP A 503 -88.07 -30.67 40.50
N ILE A 504 -88.84 -29.84 39.78
CA ILE A 504 -88.31 -28.95 38.74
C ILE A 504 -87.34 -27.93 39.35
N LYS A 505 -87.68 -27.36 40.51
CA LYS A 505 -86.79 -26.43 41.24
C LYS A 505 -85.43 -27.08 41.53
N ALA A 506 -85.43 -28.31 42.04
CA ALA A 506 -84.19 -29.05 42.30
C ALA A 506 -83.36 -29.27 41.02
N LEU A 507 -84.00 -29.63 39.90
CA LEU A 507 -83.33 -29.79 38.60
C LEU A 507 -82.74 -28.47 38.07
N ILE A 508 -83.48 -27.36 38.20
CA ILE A 508 -83.02 -26.03 37.76
C ILE A 508 -81.88 -25.53 38.64
N THR A 509 -81.94 -25.73 39.96
CA THR A 509 -80.82 -25.40 40.85
C THR A 509 -79.56 -26.19 40.47
N LYS A 510 -79.67 -27.50 40.27
CA LYS A 510 -78.55 -28.32 39.82
C LYS A 510 -78.01 -27.87 38.45
N SER A 511 -78.90 -27.55 37.51
CA SER A 511 -78.49 -27.05 36.19
C SER A 511 -77.76 -25.71 36.29
N GLY A 512 -78.20 -24.81 37.18
CA GLY A 512 -77.52 -23.55 37.47
C GLY A 512 -76.11 -23.75 38.04
N GLU A 513 -75.94 -24.71 38.97
CA GLU A 513 -74.62 -25.06 39.52
C GLU A 513 -73.67 -25.59 38.42
N GLU A 514 -74.13 -26.48 37.54
CA GLU A 514 -73.35 -27.01 36.42
C GLU A 514 -72.98 -25.90 35.41
N VAL A 515 -73.92 -25.00 35.07
CA VAL A 515 -73.65 -23.85 34.19
C VAL A 515 -72.63 -22.91 34.81
N SER A 516 -72.76 -22.58 36.10
CA SER A 516 -71.79 -21.74 36.82
C SER A 516 -70.39 -22.38 36.88
N GLY A 517 -70.34 -23.70 37.09
CA GLY A 517 -69.12 -24.50 36.95
C GLY A 517 -68.50 -24.38 35.55
N GLY A 518 -69.32 -24.53 34.50
CA GLY A 518 -68.93 -24.37 33.11
C GLY A 518 -68.38 -22.98 32.78
N VAL A 519 -69.07 -21.91 33.20
CA VAL A 519 -68.62 -20.51 33.02
C VAL A 519 -67.22 -20.32 33.59
N ARG A 520 -66.96 -20.84 34.80
CA ARG A 520 -65.67 -20.73 35.46
C ARG A 520 -64.55 -21.45 34.70
N LEU A 521 -64.80 -22.64 34.17
CA LEU A 521 -63.83 -23.37 33.33
C LEU A 521 -63.54 -22.66 32.01
N VAL A 522 -64.58 -22.11 31.35
CA VAL A 522 -64.43 -21.36 30.10
C VAL A 522 -63.66 -20.06 30.35
N ARG A 523 -63.94 -19.35 31.45
CA ARG A 523 -63.20 -18.14 31.84
C ARG A 523 -61.73 -18.43 32.15
N ALA A 524 -61.44 -19.55 32.84
CA ALA A 524 -60.06 -20.00 33.05
C ALA A 524 -59.34 -20.34 31.73
N THR A 525 -60.07 -20.93 30.77
CA THR A 525 -59.55 -21.19 29.41
C THR A 525 -59.21 -19.87 28.69
N GLY A 526 -60.05 -18.84 28.84
CA GLY A 526 -59.79 -17.50 28.29
C GLY A 526 -58.52 -16.87 28.84
N GLN A 527 -58.31 -16.94 30.16
CA GLN A 527 -57.08 -16.46 30.80
C GLN A 527 -55.84 -17.21 30.30
N ALA A 528 -55.90 -18.54 30.15
CA ALA A 528 -54.80 -19.32 29.60
C ALA A 528 -54.46 -18.92 28.16
N LEU A 529 -55.46 -18.62 27.32
CA LEU A 529 -55.24 -18.11 25.96
C LEU A 529 -54.60 -16.71 25.94
N GLU A 530 -54.97 -15.84 26.88
CA GLU A 530 -54.35 -14.52 27.03
C GLU A 530 -52.87 -14.63 27.42
N GLU A 531 -52.54 -15.53 28.35
CA GLU A 531 -51.15 -15.84 28.72
C GLU A 531 -50.35 -16.39 27.53
N ILE A 532 -50.93 -17.33 26.76
CA ILE A 532 -50.32 -17.87 25.54
C ILE A 532 -50.07 -16.75 24.52
N SER A 533 -51.03 -15.84 24.32
CA SER A 533 -50.88 -14.69 23.42
C SER A 533 -49.68 -13.82 23.83
N GLY A 534 -49.55 -13.52 25.13
CA GLY A 534 -48.40 -12.80 25.67
C GLY A 534 -47.07 -13.54 25.51
N GLN A 535 -47.05 -14.87 25.63
CA GLN A 535 -45.86 -15.68 25.35
C GLN A 535 -45.48 -15.66 23.87
N VAL A 536 -46.45 -15.80 22.96
CA VAL A 536 -46.22 -15.74 21.51
C VAL A 536 -45.68 -14.37 21.11
N SER A 537 -46.18 -13.28 21.70
CA SER A 537 -45.64 -11.94 21.46
C SER A 537 -44.16 -11.84 21.86
N ARG A 538 -43.77 -12.34 23.04
CA ARG A 538 -42.37 -12.34 23.48
C ARG A 538 -41.47 -13.21 22.60
N ILE A 539 -41.99 -14.35 22.13
CA ILE A 539 -41.28 -15.21 21.17
C ILE A 539 -41.01 -14.42 19.87
N ASN A 540 -42.01 -13.70 19.36
CA ASN A 540 -41.86 -12.87 18.16
C ASN A 540 -40.80 -11.77 18.34
N ASP A 541 -40.76 -11.11 19.50
CA ASP A 541 -39.75 -10.09 19.81
C ASP A 541 -38.32 -10.69 19.84
N HIS A 542 -38.16 -11.88 20.43
CA HIS A 542 -36.89 -12.60 20.43
C HIS A 542 -36.46 -13.01 19.01
N ILE A 543 -37.38 -13.50 18.18
CA ILE A 543 -37.08 -13.88 16.80
C ILE A 543 -36.64 -12.66 15.99
N ASN A 544 -37.32 -11.52 16.12
CA ASN A 544 -36.92 -10.27 15.48
C ASN A 544 -35.51 -9.84 15.91
N SER A 545 -35.18 -9.98 17.19
CA SER A 545 -33.82 -9.68 17.70
C SER A 545 -32.77 -10.61 17.08
N ILE A 546 -33.08 -11.90 16.93
CA ILE A 546 -32.21 -12.88 16.28
C ILE A 546 -32.03 -12.55 14.79
N ALA A 547 -33.10 -12.19 14.09
CA ALA A 547 -33.03 -11.83 12.67
C ALA A 547 -32.16 -10.59 12.45
N THR A 548 -32.32 -9.55 13.28
CA THR A 548 -31.47 -8.35 13.24
C THR A 548 -30.00 -8.71 13.51
N ALA A 549 -29.72 -9.47 14.57
CA ALA A 549 -28.36 -9.90 14.89
C ALA A 549 -27.72 -10.76 13.77
N ALA A 550 -28.50 -11.64 13.12
CA ALA A 550 -28.04 -12.44 12.00
C ALA A 550 -27.69 -11.58 10.77
N ARG A 551 -28.47 -10.53 10.48
CA ARG A 551 -28.17 -9.58 9.40
C ARG A 551 -26.90 -8.77 9.71
N GLU A 552 -26.72 -8.30 10.94
CA GLU A 552 -25.49 -7.63 11.38
C GLU A 552 -24.27 -8.56 11.28
N GLN A 553 -24.40 -9.82 11.70
CA GLN A 553 -23.34 -10.82 11.55
C GLN A 553 -23.00 -11.08 10.09
N ALA A 554 -23.99 -11.14 9.20
CA ALA A 554 -23.74 -11.33 7.77
C ALA A 554 -22.94 -10.16 7.18
N THR A 555 -23.25 -8.92 7.56
CA THR A 555 -22.46 -7.74 7.18
C THR A 555 -21.03 -7.82 7.72
N GLY A 556 -20.85 -8.16 9.01
CA GLY A 556 -19.52 -8.30 9.60
C GLY A 556 -18.69 -9.43 8.96
N LEU A 557 -19.32 -10.55 8.59
CA LEU A 557 -18.66 -11.64 7.86
C LEU A 557 -18.24 -11.22 6.46
N HIS A 558 -19.00 -10.35 5.79
CA HIS A 558 -18.62 -9.80 4.49
C HIS A 558 -17.35 -8.94 4.58
N GLU A 559 -17.24 -8.09 5.61
CA GLU A 559 -16.03 -7.29 5.87
C GLU A 559 -14.82 -8.17 6.21
N ILE A 560 -15.02 -9.22 7.00
CA ILE A 560 -13.98 -10.20 7.31
C ILE A 560 -13.54 -10.94 6.05
N SER A 561 -14.47 -11.40 5.22
CA SER A 561 -14.18 -12.06 3.94
C SER A 561 -13.35 -11.16 3.01
N SER A 562 -13.70 -9.88 2.91
CA SER A 562 -12.89 -8.91 2.15
C SER A 562 -11.48 -8.77 2.72
N SER A 563 -11.34 -8.75 4.05
CA SER A 563 -10.03 -8.66 4.72
C SER A 563 -9.17 -9.91 4.49
N VAL A 564 -9.78 -11.11 4.51
CA VAL A 564 -9.10 -12.37 4.18
C VAL A 564 -8.64 -12.39 2.73
N ASN A 565 -9.47 -11.94 1.79
CA ASN A 565 -9.08 -11.81 0.39
C ASN A 565 -7.90 -10.84 0.19
N GLN A 566 -7.84 -9.76 0.98
CA GLN A 566 -6.70 -8.85 0.96
C GLN A 566 -5.44 -9.45 1.58
N MET A 567 -5.58 -10.24 2.67
CA MET A 567 -4.45 -11.00 3.22
C MET A 567 -3.92 -12.05 2.25
N ASP A 568 -4.78 -12.69 1.46
CA ASP A 568 -4.37 -13.62 0.41
C ASP A 568 -3.53 -12.92 -0.67
N GLN A 569 -3.97 -11.75 -1.15
CA GLN A 569 -3.18 -10.93 -2.08
C GLN A 569 -1.81 -10.54 -1.53
N PHE A 570 -1.72 -10.20 -0.24
CA PHE A 570 -0.44 -9.91 0.40
C PHE A 570 0.43 -11.15 0.55
N THR A 571 -0.17 -12.31 0.85
CA THR A 571 0.54 -13.60 0.89
C THR A 571 1.14 -13.95 -0.47
N GLN A 572 0.39 -13.76 -1.56
CA GLN A 572 0.89 -13.95 -2.93
C GLN A 572 2.02 -12.97 -3.29
N LYS A 573 1.90 -11.69 -2.90
CA LYS A 573 2.98 -10.71 -3.08
C LYS A 573 4.23 -11.06 -2.28
N ASN A 574 4.07 -11.57 -1.06
CA ASN A 574 5.19 -12.03 -0.25
C ASN A 574 5.87 -13.22 -0.91
N ALA A 575 5.12 -14.16 -1.48
CA ALA A 575 5.68 -15.29 -2.23
C ALA A 575 6.50 -14.81 -3.44
N ALA A 576 5.96 -13.88 -4.24
CA ALA A 576 6.69 -13.29 -5.36
C ALA A 576 7.96 -12.54 -4.92
N MET A 577 7.87 -11.76 -3.82
CA MET A 577 9.02 -11.05 -3.25
C MET A 577 10.10 -12.01 -2.75
N VAL A 578 9.70 -13.14 -2.15
CA VAL A 578 10.62 -14.21 -1.70
C VAL A 578 11.34 -14.84 -2.89
N GLU A 579 10.64 -15.12 -3.99
CA GLU A 579 11.26 -15.63 -5.22
C GLU A 579 12.27 -14.63 -5.81
N GLU A 580 11.88 -13.35 -5.90
CA GLU A 580 12.76 -12.29 -6.40
C GLU A 580 13.99 -12.11 -5.51
N THR A 581 13.80 -12.06 -4.19
CA THR A 581 14.88 -11.89 -3.22
C THR A 581 15.84 -13.07 -3.25
N THR A 582 15.32 -14.30 -3.38
CA THR A 582 16.14 -15.51 -3.57
C THR A 582 17.00 -15.39 -4.82
N ALA A 583 16.42 -14.96 -5.94
CA ALA A 583 17.15 -14.81 -7.20
C ALA A 583 18.26 -13.73 -7.12
N VAL A 584 17.97 -12.59 -6.49
CA VAL A 584 18.96 -11.51 -6.29
C VAL A 584 20.08 -11.98 -5.35
N THR A 585 19.74 -12.69 -4.28
CA THR A 585 20.71 -13.22 -3.32
C THR A 585 21.66 -14.24 -3.96
N HIS A 586 21.14 -15.10 -4.85
CA HIS A 586 21.98 -15.99 -5.65
C HIS A 586 22.96 -15.22 -6.55
N LYS A 587 22.49 -14.22 -7.29
CA LYS A 587 23.37 -13.38 -8.13
C LYS A 587 24.44 -12.65 -7.31
N LEU A 588 24.09 -12.18 -6.11
CA LEU A 588 25.02 -11.52 -5.21
C LEU A 588 26.10 -12.48 -4.69
N ALA A 589 25.70 -13.69 -4.29
CA ALA A 589 26.62 -14.74 -3.88
C ALA A 589 27.58 -15.15 -5.02
N ASP A 590 27.05 -15.31 -6.23
CA ASP A 590 27.86 -15.62 -7.43
C ASP A 590 28.86 -14.50 -7.73
N SER A 591 28.42 -13.23 -7.66
CA SER A 591 29.27 -12.06 -7.88
C SER A 591 30.38 -11.95 -6.82
N ALA A 592 30.06 -12.20 -5.55
CA ALA A 592 31.04 -12.23 -4.47
C ALA A 592 32.04 -13.39 -4.64
N SER A 593 31.59 -14.57 -5.09
CA SER A 593 32.46 -15.70 -5.40
C SER A 593 33.41 -15.39 -6.56
N ALA A 594 32.90 -14.75 -7.62
CA ALA A 594 33.71 -14.31 -8.76
C ALA A 594 34.77 -13.29 -8.34
N LEU A 595 34.40 -12.25 -7.58
CA LEU A 595 35.33 -11.24 -7.04
C LEU A 595 36.38 -11.88 -6.13
N THR A 596 35.99 -12.82 -5.27
CA THR A 596 36.93 -13.56 -4.42
C THR A 596 37.95 -14.32 -5.28
N SER A 597 37.50 -14.93 -6.37
CA SER A 597 38.38 -15.66 -7.31
C SER A 597 39.34 -14.73 -8.06
N LEU A 598 38.88 -13.53 -8.44
CA LEU A 598 39.71 -12.48 -9.05
C LEU A 598 40.79 -11.97 -8.08
N VAL A 599 40.41 -11.68 -6.83
CA VAL A 599 41.36 -11.20 -5.81
C VAL A 599 42.33 -12.31 -5.38
N ALA A 600 41.91 -13.58 -5.42
CA ALA A 600 42.77 -14.73 -5.10
C ALA A 600 43.94 -14.93 -6.09
N GLN A 601 43.91 -14.29 -7.26
CA GLN A 601 45.04 -14.29 -8.21
C GLN A 601 46.24 -13.51 -7.67
N PHE A 602 46.03 -12.58 -6.74
CA PHE A 602 47.09 -11.78 -6.14
C PHE A 602 47.64 -12.44 -4.87
N ARG A 603 48.97 -12.55 -4.77
CA ARG A 603 49.67 -13.01 -3.56
C ARG A 603 49.91 -11.80 -2.68
N MET A 604 49.45 -11.88 -1.44
CA MET A 604 49.35 -10.73 -0.53
C MET A 604 49.99 -11.04 0.81
N SER A 605 50.76 -10.10 1.34
CA SER A 605 51.47 -10.25 2.61
C SER A 605 50.47 -10.16 3.76
N GLY A 606 50.49 -11.14 4.66
CA GLY A 606 49.50 -11.24 5.74
C GLY A 606 48.35 -12.22 5.45
N ALA A 607 48.47 -13.04 4.39
CA ALA A 607 47.67 -14.25 4.23
C ALA A 607 48.01 -15.29 5.31
N ALA A 608 47.74 -14.97 6.58
CA ALA A 608 47.46 -16.00 7.56
C ALA A 608 46.25 -16.76 7.01
N ALA A 609 46.44 -18.03 6.69
CA ALA A 609 45.35 -18.96 6.46
C ALA A 609 44.31 -18.70 7.55
N PRO A 610 43.01 -18.56 7.22
CA PRO A 610 42.01 -18.37 8.24
C PRO A 610 42.12 -19.58 9.16
N ALA A 611 42.63 -19.38 10.37
CA ALA A 611 42.49 -20.35 11.43
C ALA A 611 40.99 -20.68 11.47
N PRO A 612 40.58 -21.96 11.50
CA PRO A 612 39.18 -22.30 11.54
C PRO A 612 38.63 -21.63 12.79
N ARG A 613 37.90 -20.52 12.61
CA ARG A 613 37.09 -19.96 13.68
C ARG A 613 36.15 -21.08 14.01
N ALA A 614 36.38 -21.67 15.18
CA ALA A 614 35.49 -22.64 15.78
C ALA A 614 34.09 -22.08 15.59
N SER A 615 33.28 -22.81 14.82
CA SER A 615 31.86 -22.59 14.72
C SER A 615 31.36 -22.40 16.14
N VAL A 616 31.02 -21.16 16.50
CA VAL A 616 30.07 -20.95 17.58
C VAL A 616 28.85 -21.71 17.13
N SER A 617 28.68 -22.91 17.69
CA SER A 617 27.41 -23.61 17.65
C SER A 617 26.36 -22.59 18.04
N PRO A 618 25.28 -22.42 17.25
CA PRO A 618 24.09 -21.80 17.78
C PRO A 618 23.77 -22.58 19.06
N ALA A 619 23.66 -21.86 20.17
CA ALA A 619 23.14 -22.42 21.40
C ALA A 619 21.91 -23.25 21.04
N ALA A 620 21.95 -24.53 21.40
CA ALA A 620 20.95 -25.52 21.08
C ALA A 620 19.55 -24.96 21.36
N ALA A 621 18.84 -24.60 20.30
CA ALA A 621 17.40 -24.69 20.29
C ALA A 621 17.08 -26.16 20.56
N ALA A 622 16.42 -26.41 21.67
CA ALA A 622 15.93 -27.72 22.05
C ALA A 622 15.06 -28.28 20.92
N ALA A 623 15.60 -29.21 20.15
CA ALA A 623 14.81 -30.05 19.28
C ALA A 623 13.94 -30.98 20.14
N PRO A 624 12.64 -31.17 19.82
CA PRO A 624 11.82 -32.15 20.48
C PRO A 624 12.33 -33.56 20.12
N SER A 625 12.57 -34.35 21.17
CA SER A 625 13.00 -35.75 21.08
C SER A 625 12.02 -36.58 20.26
N ALA A 626 12.51 -37.18 19.17
CA ALA A 626 11.79 -38.19 18.41
C ALA A 626 11.89 -39.56 19.10
N ALA A 627 10.70 -40.14 19.33
CA ALA A 627 10.37 -41.56 19.22
C ALA A 627 11.26 -42.60 19.93
N ARG A 628 10.76 -43.09 21.07
CA ARG A 628 10.97 -44.47 21.54
C ARG A 628 9.64 -45.23 21.50
N ARG A 629 9.47 -46.13 20.53
CA ARG A 629 8.53 -47.29 20.56
C ARG A 629 8.95 -48.20 21.74
N ALA A 630 8.15 -48.96 22.50
CA ALA A 630 6.73 -49.37 22.64
C ALA A 630 6.60 -49.89 24.12
N PRO A 631 5.47 -50.44 24.69
CA PRO A 631 4.34 -51.13 24.06
C PRO A 631 2.92 -50.68 24.51
N ALA A 632 1.93 -51.26 23.83
CA ALA A 632 0.50 -51.06 24.00
C ALA A 632 -0.01 -51.32 25.42
N VAL A 633 -0.84 -50.38 25.93
CA VAL A 633 -1.74 -50.62 27.05
C VAL A 633 -3.11 -50.02 26.73
N SER A 634 -4.12 -50.84 26.96
CA SER A 634 -5.55 -50.71 26.71
C SER A 634 -6.19 -49.38 27.14
N SER A 635 -7.09 -48.90 26.28
CA SER A 635 -8.09 -47.85 26.49
C SER A 635 -8.94 -48.07 27.76
N PRO A 636 -9.13 -47.04 28.62
CA PRO A 636 -10.21 -47.04 29.60
C PRO A 636 -11.48 -46.39 29.01
N LYS A 637 -12.60 -47.07 29.26
CA LYS A 637 -14.00 -46.66 29.04
C LYS A 637 -14.28 -45.29 29.67
N PRO A 638 -15.11 -44.41 29.06
CA PRO A 638 -15.48 -43.13 29.68
C PRO A 638 -16.38 -43.35 30.91
N ARG A 639 -16.04 -42.72 32.03
CA ARG A 639 -16.91 -42.57 33.21
C ARG A 639 -17.86 -41.38 33.00
N PRO A 640 -19.12 -41.42 33.51
CA PRO A 640 -20.02 -40.28 33.44
C PRO A 640 -19.55 -39.15 34.37
N ALA A 641 -19.82 -37.91 33.95
CA ALA A 641 -19.42 -36.69 34.64
C ALA A 641 -20.11 -36.53 36.02
N GLU A 642 -19.32 -36.21 37.05
CA GLU A 642 -19.82 -35.77 38.34
C GLU A 642 -20.26 -34.29 38.29
N THR A 643 -21.37 -33.99 38.95
CA THR A 643 -22.11 -32.73 39.02
C THR A 643 -21.43 -31.65 39.87
N ALA A 644 -20.15 -31.36 39.63
CA ALA A 644 -19.46 -30.24 40.28
C ALA A 644 -18.30 -29.69 39.44
N THR A 645 -18.60 -29.00 38.33
CA THR A 645 -17.62 -28.15 37.63
C THR A 645 -18.21 -26.77 37.40
N ARG A 646 -17.64 -25.75 38.07
CA ARG A 646 -17.96 -24.34 37.80
C ARG A 646 -17.26 -23.89 36.53
N PRO A 647 -17.91 -23.07 35.67
CA PRO A 647 -17.28 -22.56 34.46
C PRO A 647 -16.15 -21.60 34.80
N VAL A 648 -14.96 -21.84 34.23
CA VAL A 648 -13.84 -20.89 34.25
C VAL A 648 -13.95 -20.02 32.99
N ALA A 649 -13.88 -18.70 33.17
CA ALA A 649 -13.97 -17.75 32.05
C ALA A 649 -12.78 -17.92 31.08
N SER A 650 -13.07 -17.84 29.77
CA SER A 650 -12.07 -17.99 28.73
C SER A 650 -10.99 -16.89 28.77
N PRO A 651 -9.74 -17.19 28.39
CA PRO A 651 -8.65 -16.21 28.37
C PRO A 651 -8.95 -14.98 27.51
N ALA A 652 -9.74 -15.13 26.44
CA ALA A 652 -10.14 -14.05 25.56
C ALA A 652 -10.97 -12.96 26.28
N ARG A 653 -11.86 -13.33 27.22
CA ARG A 653 -12.64 -12.34 27.98
C ARG A 653 -11.82 -11.58 29.01
N LYS A 654 -10.71 -12.15 29.52
CA LYS A 654 -9.80 -11.44 30.43
C LYS A 654 -9.01 -10.35 29.70
N MET A 655 -8.63 -10.58 28.44
CA MET A 655 -7.88 -9.62 27.63
C MET A 655 -8.74 -8.43 27.19
N VAL A 656 -10.00 -8.67 26.81
CA VAL A 656 -10.95 -7.60 26.44
C VAL A 656 -11.24 -6.68 27.62
N ASN A 657 -11.40 -7.23 28.83
CA ASN A 657 -11.62 -6.42 30.03
C ASN A 657 -10.38 -5.64 30.50
N SER A 658 -9.16 -6.12 30.22
CA SER A 658 -7.94 -5.35 30.52
C SER A 658 -7.74 -4.19 29.54
N LEU A 659 -8.13 -4.36 28.27
CA LEU A 659 -8.06 -3.29 27.27
C LEU A 659 -9.14 -2.22 27.49
N ALA A 660 -10.36 -2.62 27.86
CA ALA A 660 -11.41 -1.67 28.20
C ALA A 660 -11.04 -0.80 29.42
N LYS A 661 -10.38 -1.36 30.43
CA LYS A 661 -9.90 -0.61 31.60
C LYS A 661 -8.72 0.33 31.33
N ALA A 662 -7.97 0.12 30.25
CA ALA A 662 -6.89 1.02 29.85
C ALA A 662 -7.40 2.27 29.12
N PHE A 663 -8.60 2.21 28.55
CA PHE A 663 -9.20 3.32 27.79
C PHE A 663 -10.28 4.10 28.55
N THR A 664 -10.75 3.62 29.70
CA THR A 664 -11.73 4.34 30.51
C THR A 664 -11.29 4.45 31.97
N SER A 665 -10.59 5.54 32.30
CA SER A 665 -10.73 6.19 33.60
C SER A 665 -10.50 7.71 33.50
N PRO A 666 -11.21 8.52 34.30
CA PRO A 666 -11.40 9.94 34.06
C PRO A 666 -10.32 10.79 34.72
N ALA A 667 -9.88 11.85 34.05
CA ALA A 667 -9.16 12.95 34.68
C ALA A 667 -9.85 14.27 34.33
N ALA A 668 -10.74 14.70 35.21
CA ALA A 668 -11.07 16.10 35.37
C ALA A 668 -10.12 16.68 36.43
N ALA A 669 -9.24 17.59 36.02
CA ALA A 669 -8.63 18.58 36.91
C ALA A 669 -8.27 19.83 36.10
N THR A 670 -9.18 20.81 36.19
CA THR A 670 -8.94 22.25 36.37
C THR A 670 -8.05 23.00 35.38
N SER A 671 -8.72 23.85 34.61
CA SER A 671 -8.21 25.08 34.00
C SER A 671 -7.79 26.12 35.06
N SER A 672 -6.63 26.75 34.87
CA SER A 672 -6.45 28.19 35.05
C SER A 672 -5.12 28.68 34.44
N ASP A 673 -5.27 29.63 33.53
CA ASP A 673 -4.33 30.60 32.94
C ASP A 673 -2.92 30.77 33.55
N ALA A 674 -1.90 30.82 32.68
CA ALA A 674 -1.01 31.99 32.48
C ALA A 674 0.15 31.69 31.49
N ASP A 675 0.31 32.64 30.55
CA ASP A 675 1.54 33.18 29.94
C ASP A 675 2.51 32.36 29.05
N TRP A 676 2.50 32.78 27.77
CA TRP A 676 3.59 33.18 26.85
C TRP A 676 4.82 32.31 26.52
N GLU A 677 5.06 32.30 25.20
CA GLU A 677 6.32 32.51 24.45
C GLU A 677 7.26 31.34 24.07
N GLU A 678 7.56 31.34 22.76
CA GLU A 678 8.82 31.00 22.07
C GLU A 678 9.45 29.60 22.28
N PHE A 679 9.35 28.73 21.26
CA PHE A 679 10.37 28.53 20.21
C PHE A 679 9.90 27.52 19.15
#